data_AF-A0A484KAH0-F1
#
_entry.id   AF-A0A484KAH0-F1
#
_cell.length_a   1.000
_cell.length_b   1.000
_cell.length_c   1.000
_cell.angle_alpha   90.00
_cell.angle_beta   90.00
_cell.angle_gamma   90.00
#
_symmetry.space_group_name_H-M   'P 1'
#
loop_
_entity.id
_entity.type
_entity.pdbx_description
1 polymer ?
#
loop_
_entity_poly.entity_id
_entity_poly.type
_entity_poly.pdbx_seq_one_letter_code
_entity_poly.pdbx_strand_id
1 'polypeptide(L)'
;MDFSSFLTSLGTSFVIFVILMLVFTWLSRKPGNAVVYYPNRMLKGLDPVENGYATRNPFAWIREAFSSTEADIIRMSGVDTAVYFVFLTTALGILVISGLILLPVLLPVASSDHSVRLDNTTSEGTFNDLDKLSMGHVGKNSPRLWAFMIATYWVSFAAYYLLWKAYKHVAGLREEALMSSEVRPEQFAVLVRDIPAVLQGQSRKEQVDSYFTAIYPDTFYRSILVTDNSKVNKIYEELIGYKKKLERAETTKKPNGERPTNRTGFLGILGKKVDSIDFYSEKIEELTSKLEAEQKVTLKERQQCAAIIFFNSRVTATSAAQNLHSPMVDTWTVMGAPEPRQVLWTNLHKNFYERIVRQYVVYVIVFFTIFFYMIPIGFVSALTTLKNLVKFLPFLKPIVEQTAIKTVLEAYLPQLALIAFLALLPKFLLFLSKAEGIPSQSHATRAASGKYFYFSVLNVFIGVTVGSTLFDTLKSIEKDPNKLVPLLADSLPGSATFFLTYVALKFFVGYGLELSRLVPLVIFHLKRKYLCKTEAEIKEAWSSPGDLGYATRFPGDMLILTICLCYSVIAPIIIPFGAVYFGLGWLLLRNQALKVYVPSFESYGQMWPHMHTRVLAALVLYQLTMFGYFGAKLFHYTPFVLPLPILSFVFAFVCKKKFYQFFQCTALEAAAHELKEVPNMEIVFASFIPPCLASQKAGDDRYEDAALSHASRTNV
;
A
#
# COMPACT_ATOMS: atom_id res chain seq x y z
N MET A 1 -1.36 -15.66 -29.53
CA MET A 1 -0.32 -16.43 -28.81
C MET A 1 -0.75 -17.88 -28.70
N ASP A 2 -0.26 -18.77 -29.57
CA ASP A 2 -0.80 -20.14 -29.80
C ASP A 2 -1.06 -20.93 -28.50
N PHE A 3 -2.01 -21.87 -28.45
CA PHE A 3 -2.26 -22.68 -27.24
C PHE A 3 -0.98 -23.37 -26.74
N SER A 4 -0.14 -23.85 -27.67
CA SER A 4 1.20 -24.36 -27.37
C SER A 4 2.11 -23.29 -26.76
N SER A 5 2.10 -22.07 -27.29
CA SER A 5 2.85 -20.93 -26.75
C SER A 5 2.35 -20.52 -25.37
N PHE A 6 1.03 -20.54 -25.14
CA PHE A 6 0.40 -20.31 -23.84
C PHE A 6 0.83 -21.37 -22.82
N LEU A 7 0.72 -22.66 -23.16
CA LEU A 7 1.14 -23.76 -22.29
C LEU A 7 2.64 -23.73 -22.02
N THR A 8 3.45 -23.37 -23.02
CA THR A 8 4.90 -23.18 -22.87
C THR A 8 5.20 -22.01 -21.93
N SER A 9 4.49 -20.88 -22.06
CA SER A 9 4.62 -19.73 -21.16
C SER A 9 4.20 -20.06 -19.74
N LEU A 10 3.14 -20.86 -19.58
CA LEU A 10 2.66 -21.33 -18.28
C LEU A 10 3.69 -22.27 -17.62
N GLY A 11 4.17 -23.26 -18.38
CA GLY A 11 5.15 -24.24 -17.92
C GLY A 11 6.48 -23.58 -17.54
N THR A 12 6.98 -22.65 -18.38
CA THR A 12 8.20 -21.88 -18.06
C THR A 12 8.00 -21.01 -16.81
N SER A 13 6.85 -20.35 -16.67
CA SER A 13 6.54 -19.55 -15.46
C SER A 13 6.47 -20.42 -14.20
N PHE A 14 5.87 -21.61 -14.28
CA PHE A 14 5.85 -22.58 -13.17
C PHE A 14 7.25 -23.05 -12.80
N VAL A 15 8.08 -23.40 -13.78
CA VAL A 15 9.48 -23.80 -13.54
C VAL A 15 10.25 -22.67 -12.85
N ILE A 16 10.10 -21.43 -13.32
CA ILE A 16 10.71 -20.25 -12.67
C ILE A 16 10.24 -20.11 -11.23
N PHE A 17 8.94 -20.28 -10.95
CA PHE A 17 8.41 -20.24 -9.59
C PHE A 17 9.04 -21.31 -8.69
N VAL A 18 9.14 -22.56 -9.16
CA VAL A 18 9.77 -23.65 -8.42
C VAL A 18 11.24 -23.36 -8.14
N ILE A 19 11.98 -22.84 -9.13
CA ILE A 19 13.38 -22.42 -8.95
C ILE A 19 13.48 -21.34 -7.88
N LEU A 20 12.65 -20.29 -7.96
CA LEU A 20 12.65 -19.20 -6.98
C LEU A 20 12.27 -19.69 -5.58
N MET A 21 11.34 -20.63 -5.46
CA MET A 21 10.99 -21.27 -4.19
C MET A 21 12.17 -22.09 -3.63
N LEU A 22 12.86 -22.87 -4.46
CA LEU A 22 14.04 -23.62 -4.02
C LEU A 22 15.17 -22.70 -3.58
N VAL A 23 15.43 -21.63 -4.34
CA VAL A 23 16.39 -20.57 -3.98
C VAL A 23 16.02 -19.93 -2.64
N PHE A 24 14.74 -19.62 -2.42
CA PHE A 24 14.25 -19.12 -1.13
C PHE A 24 14.53 -20.11 0.01
N THR A 25 14.18 -21.39 -0.15
CA THR A 25 14.41 -22.41 0.90
C THR A 25 15.89 -22.60 1.20
N TRP A 26 16.76 -22.48 0.21
CA TRP A 26 18.21 -22.54 0.42
C TRP A 26 18.76 -21.29 1.10
N LEU A 27 18.36 -20.10 0.65
CA LEU A 27 18.86 -18.83 1.18
C LEU A 27 18.34 -18.52 2.59
N SER A 28 17.08 -18.85 2.89
CA SER A 28 16.46 -18.61 4.21
C SER A 28 17.04 -19.49 5.31
N ARG A 29 17.68 -20.62 4.97
CA ARG A 29 18.38 -21.50 5.93
C ARG A 29 19.73 -20.97 6.38
N LYS A 30 20.33 -20.03 5.64
CA LYS A 30 21.66 -19.51 6.00
C LYS A 30 21.52 -18.52 7.16
N PRO A 31 22.25 -18.70 8.28
CA PRO A 31 22.11 -17.84 9.45
C PRO A 31 22.45 -16.37 9.14
N GLY A 32 23.43 -16.13 8.25
CA GLY A 32 23.79 -14.78 7.81
C GLY A 32 22.70 -14.04 7.01
N ASN A 33 21.63 -14.73 6.59
CA ASN A 33 20.48 -14.17 5.89
C ASN A 33 19.23 -14.09 6.78
N ALA A 34 19.28 -14.55 8.04
CA ALA A 34 18.13 -14.52 8.95
C ALA A 34 17.57 -13.10 9.09
N VAL A 35 18.48 -12.12 9.07
CA VAL A 35 18.22 -10.69 9.07
C VAL A 35 17.30 -10.20 7.93
N VAL A 36 17.27 -10.90 6.79
CA VAL A 36 16.43 -10.53 5.62
C VAL A 36 15.10 -11.29 5.60
N TYR A 37 15.09 -12.53 6.12
CA TYR A 37 13.95 -13.44 6.04
C TYR A 37 13.14 -13.57 7.34
N TYR A 38 13.70 -13.14 8.48
CA TYR A 38 13.04 -13.13 9.80
C TYR A 38 13.13 -11.78 10.57
N PRO A 39 13.20 -10.60 9.91
CA PRO A 39 13.39 -9.33 10.61
C PRO A 39 12.25 -8.99 11.58
N ASN A 40 11.00 -9.35 11.29
CA ASN A 40 9.87 -9.06 12.19
C ASN A 40 10.00 -9.82 13.52
N ARG A 41 10.43 -11.10 13.46
CA ARG A 41 10.68 -11.91 14.67
C ARG A 41 11.81 -11.32 15.50
N MET A 42 12.93 -10.99 14.84
CA MET A 42 14.10 -10.43 15.51
C MET A 42 13.80 -9.07 16.16
N LEU A 43 13.03 -8.20 15.51
CA LEU A 43 12.63 -6.91 16.08
C LEU A 43 11.70 -7.05 17.29
N LYS A 44 10.97 -8.17 17.39
CA LYS A 44 10.12 -8.52 18.53
C LYS A 44 10.85 -9.30 19.62
N GLY A 45 12.17 -9.50 19.49
CA GLY A 45 12.97 -10.30 20.43
C GLY A 45 12.70 -11.80 20.35
N LEU A 46 12.01 -12.28 19.32
CA LEU A 46 11.76 -13.70 19.09
C LEU A 46 12.89 -14.32 18.27
N ASP A 47 13.17 -15.59 18.54
CA ASP A 47 14.15 -16.33 17.77
C ASP A 47 13.73 -16.42 16.28
N PRO A 48 14.68 -16.27 15.34
CA PRO A 48 14.39 -16.41 13.91
C PRO A 48 13.80 -17.78 13.56
N VAL A 49 14.19 -18.82 14.29
CA VAL A 49 13.80 -20.21 14.07
C VAL A 49 13.20 -20.77 15.35
N GLU A 50 11.96 -21.25 15.28
CA GLU A 50 11.09 -21.59 16.41
C GLU A 50 11.57 -22.74 17.32
N ASN A 51 12.77 -23.31 17.07
CA ASN A 51 13.42 -24.35 17.89
C ASN A 51 14.96 -24.35 17.72
N GLY A 52 15.57 -23.26 17.26
CA GLY A 52 17.02 -23.18 16.99
C GLY A 52 17.55 -23.98 15.79
N TYR A 53 16.80 -24.96 15.26
CA TYR A 53 17.18 -25.77 14.09
C TYR A 53 16.29 -25.52 12.88
N ALA A 54 16.90 -25.13 11.75
CA ALA A 54 16.19 -25.03 10.48
C ALA A 54 15.80 -26.42 9.97
N THR A 55 14.50 -26.71 9.88
CA THR A 55 13.99 -27.99 9.37
C THR A 55 14.50 -28.27 7.95
N ARG A 56 14.97 -29.50 7.70
CA ARG A 56 15.47 -29.94 6.37
C ARG A 56 14.39 -29.97 5.28
N ASN A 57 13.11 -29.93 5.64
CA ASN A 57 11.99 -29.95 4.71
C ASN A 57 11.83 -28.59 3.98
N PRO A 58 11.86 -28.53 2.63
CA PRO A 58 11.64 -27.29 1.88
C PRO A 58 10.22 -26.71 2.02
N PHE A 59 9.24 -27.53 2.45
CA PHE A 59 7.84 -27.12 2.62
C PHE A 59 7.47 -26.79 4.07
N ALA A 60 8.43 -26.72 4.99
CA ALA A 60 8.15 -26.43 6.40
C ALA A 60 7.45 -25.07 6.60
N TRP A 61 7.84 -24.06 5.82
CA TRP A 61 7.22 -22.72 5.87
C TRP A 61 5.76 -22.72 5.43
N ILE A 62 5.34 -23.66 4.57
CA ILE A 62 3.94 -23.84 4.17
C ILE A 62 3.13 -24.34 5.35
N ARG A 63 3.62 -25.38 6.03
CA ARG A 63 2.97 -25.96 7.20
C ARG A 63 2.76 -24.92 8.31
N GLU A 64 3.79 -24.13 8.58
CA GLU A 64 3.78 -23.05 9.58
C GLU A 64 2.76 -21.95 9.21
N ALA A 65 2.70 -21.56 7.93
CA ALA A 65 1.71 -20.59 7.47
C ALA A 65 0.28 -21.12 7.61
N PHE A 66 0.03 -22.40 7.32
CA PHE A 66 -1.29 -23.02 7.52
C PHE A 66 -1.66 -23.25 8.98
N SER A 67 -0.69 -23.54 9.86
CA SER A 67 -0.95 -23.78 11.28
C SER A 67 -1.18 -22.49 12.07
N SER A 68 -0.64 -21.37 11.61
CA SER A 68 -0.86 -20.08 12.27
C SER A 68 -2.34 -19.70 12.28
N THR A 69 -2.80 -19.10 13.38
CA THR A 69 -4.17 -18.60 13.55
C THR A 69 -4.28 -17.13 13.14
N GLU A 70 -5.50 -16.60 13.07
CA GLU A 70 -5.72 -15.16 12.83
C GLU A 70 -5.20 -14.31 14.00
N ALA A 71 -5.34 -14.81 15.24
CA ALA A 71 -4.79 -14.18 16.44
C ALA A 71 -3.25 -14.06 16.37
N ASP A 72 -2.57 -15.09 15.86
CA ASP A 72 -1.10 -15.05 15.67
C ASP A 72 -0.70 -13.97 14.67
N ILE A 73 -1.46 -13.78 13.59
CA ILE A 73 -1.22 -12.70 12.62
C ILE A 73 -1.41 -11.35 13.29
N ILE A 74 -2.49 -11.16 14.05
CA ILE A 74 -2.78 -9.88 14.72
C ILE A 74 -1.65 -9.54 15.70
N ARG A 75 -1.21 -10.51 16.52
CA ARG A 75 -0.08 -10.35 17.44
C ARG A 75 1.23 -10.04 16.71
N MET A 76 1.48 -10.66 15.56
CA MET A 76 2.75 -10.51 14.82
C MET A 76 2.80 -9.33 13.86
N SER A 77 1.70 -8.95 13.23
CA SER A 77 1.69 -7.98 12.12
C SER A 77 0.58 -6.94 12.22
N GLY A 78 -0.27 -7.00 13.25
CA GLY A 78 -1.32 -6.02 13.48
C GLY A 78 -2.66 -6.37 12.83
N VAL A 79 -3.68 -5.58 13.14
CA VAL A 79 -5.07 -5.79 12.72
C VAL A 79 -5.24 -5.45 11.25
N ASP A 80 -4.60 -4.39 10.77
CA ASP A 80 -4.62 -4.01 9.35
C ASP A 80 -4.17 -5.15 8.43
N THR A 81 -3.17 -5.92 8.86
CA THR A 81 -2.67 -7.08 8.12
C THR A 81 -3.69 -8.22 8.13
N ALA A 82 -4.34 -8.48 9.26
CA ALA A 82 -5.44 -9.45 9.35
C ALA A 82 -6.60 -9.08 8.41
N VAL A 83 -7.01 -7.80 8.40
CA VAL A 83 -8.04 -7.28 7.48
C VAL A 83 -7.66 -7.48 6.01
N TYR A 84 -6.38 -7.34 5.68
CA TYR A 84 -5.89 -7.65 4.34
C TYR A 84 -6.07 -9.14 3.97
N PHE A 85 -5.82 -10.06 4.91
CA PHE A 85 -6.08 -11.48 4.70
C PHE A 85 -7.58 -11.78 4.58
N VAL A 86 -8.43 -11.07 5.30
CA VAL A 86 -9.89 -11.17 5.11
C VAL A 86 -10.27 -10.73 3.69
N PHE A 87 -9.64 -9.69 3.13
CA PHE A 87 -9.83 -9.32 1.73
C PHE A 87 -9.41 -10.44 0.76
N LEU A 88 -8.21 -11.01 0.93
CA LEU A 88 -7.71 -12.08 0.07
C LEU A 88 -8.60 -13.34 0.12
N THR A 89 -9.01 -13.74 1.32
CA THR A 89 -9.90 -14.90 1.52
C THR A 89 -11.30 -14.65 0.95
N THR A 90 -11.81 -13.41 1.05
CA THR A 90 -13.09 -13.03 0.44
C THR A 90 -13.00 -13.09 -1.08
N ALA A 91 -11.93 -12.53 -1.68
CA ALA A 91 -11.69 -12.60 -3.11
C ALA A 91 -11.56 -14.05 -3.61
N LEU A 92 -10.78 -14.87 -2.91
CA LEU A 92 -10.66 -16.31 -3.18
C LEU A 92 -12.03 -17.01 -3.09
N GLY A 93 -12.79 -16.73 -2.03
CA GLY A 93 -14.12 -17.31 -1.82
C GLY A 93 -15.09 -16.97 -2.95
N ILE A 94 -15.08 -15.72 -3.43
CA ILE A 94 -15.93 -15.29 -4.56
C ILE A 94 -15.60 -16.11 -5.80
N LEU A 95 -14.31 -16.28 -6.12
CA LEU A 95 -13.87 -17.04 -7.29
C LEU A 95 -14.14 -18.53 -7.16
N VAL A 96 -13.92 -19.13 -5.99
CA VAL A 96 -14.14 -20.57 -5.76
C VAL A 96 -15.63 -20.90 -5.83
N ILE A 97 -16.49 -20.16 -5.11
CA ILE A 97 -17.95 -20.39 -5.13
C ILE A 97 -18.53 -20.15 -6.54
N SER A 98 -18.01 -19.16 -7.26
CA SER A 98 -18.40 -18.94 -8.65
C SER A 98 -17.92 -20.08 -9.56
N GLY A 99 -16.65 -20.48 -9.43
CA GLY A 99 -16.02 -21.51 -10.28
C GLY A 99 -16.66 -22.88 -10.17
N LEU A 100 -17.11 -23.27 -8.97
CA LEU A 100 -17.80 -24.55 -8.73
C LEU A 100 -19.06 -24.72 -9.58
N ILE A 101 -19.75 -23.63 -9.92
CA ILE A 101 -20.99 -23.65 -10.71
C ILE A 101 -20.74 -23.21 -12.16
N LEU A 102 -19.93 -22.19 -12.37
CA LEU A 102 -19.69 -21.65 -13.71
C LEU A 102 -18.92 -22.62 -14.60
N LEU A 103 -17.90 -23.33 -14.08
CA LEU A 103 -17.09 -24.22 -14.92
C LEU A 103 -17.90 -25.42 -15.45
N PRO A 104 -18.64 -26.19 -14.62
CA PRO A 104 -19.39 -27.35 -15.11
C PRO A 104 -20.57 -26.98 -16.01
N VAL A 105 -21.13 -25.77 -15.86
CA VAL A 105 -22.30 -25.32 -16.63
C VAL A 105 -21.90 -24.58 -17.91
N LEU A 106 -21.02 -23.58 -17.82
CA LEU A 106 -20.73 -22.70 -18.95
C LEU A 106 -19.78 -23.35 -19.98
N LEU A 107 -18.84 -24.20 -19.57
CA LEU A 107 -17.90 -24.82 -20.51
C LEU A 107 -18.62 -25.76 -21.51
N PRO A 108 -19.50 -26.69 -21.08
CA PRO A 108 -20.24 -27.53 -22.03
C PRO A 108 -21.25 -26.75 -22.88
N VAL A 109 -21.87 -25.71 -22.30
CA VAL A 109 -22.80 -24.85 -23.03
C VAL A 109 -22.08 -24.06 -24.13
N ALA A 110 -20.88 -23.55 -23.86
CA ALA A 110 -20.04 -22.89 -24.85
C ALA A 110 -19.58 -23.87 -25.95
N SER A 111 -19.05 -25.03 -25.57
CA SER A 111 -18.47 -26.00 -26.52
C SER A 111 -19.49 -26.70 -27.42
N SER A 112 -20.75 -26.79 -26.98
CA SER A 112 -21.82 -27.46 -27.74
C SER A 112 -22.41 -26.58 -28.86
N ASP A 113 -22.04 -25.31 -28.93
CA ASP A 113 -22.45 -24.44 -30.03
C ASP A 113 -21.59 -24.69 -31.28
N HIS A 114 -22.23 -24.73 -32.44
CA HIS A 114 -21.57 -24.87 -33.75
C HIS A 114 -21.96 -23.74 -34.70
N SER A 115 -22.70 -22.74 -34.21
CA SER A 115 -23.26 -21.64 -35.01
C SER A 115 -22.19 -20.67 -35.53
N VAL A 116 -21.03 -20.58 -34.87
CA VAL A 116 -19.91 -19.72 -35.29
C VAL A 116 -18.76 -20.61 -35.78
N ARG A 117 -18.63 -20.77 -37.09
CA ARG A 117 -17.34 -21.10 -37.71
C ARG A 117 -16.53 -19.79 -37.73
N LEU A 118 -15.47 -19.72 -36.93
CA LEU A 118 -14.52 -18.60 -36.95
C LEU A 118 -13.74 -18.62 -38.27
N ASP A 119 -14.39 -18.29 -39.38
CA ASP A 119 -13.79 -18.35 -40.72
C ASP A 119 -12.98 -17.10 -41.08
N ASN A 120 -12.93 -16.06 -40.23
CA ASN A 120 -12.11 -14.87 -40.48
C ASN A 120 -11.70 -14.18 -39.17
N THR A 121 -10.68 -14.70 -38.49
CA THR A 121 -9.84 -13.84 -37.63
C THR A 121 -8.67 -13.35 -38.48
N THR A 122 -8.39 -12.06 -38.48
CA THR A 122 -7.22 -11.40 -39.12
C THR A 122 -5.85 -11.89 -38.59
N SER A 123 -5.83 -12.96 -37.81
CA SER A 123 -4.68 -13.82 -37.56
C SER A 123 -4.95 -15.16 -38.25
N GLU A 124 -4.26 -15.42 -39.37
CA GLU A 124 -4.19 -16.76 -39.94
C GLU A 124 -3.74 -17.74 -38.85
N GLY A 125 -4.65 -18.60 -38.42
CA GLY A 125 -4.38 -19.80 -37.61
C GLY A 125 -4.45 -19.66 -36.07
N THR A 126 -4.94 -20.75 -35.47
CA THR A 126 -4.40 -21.36 -34.23
C THR A 126 -5.05 -21.06 -32.85
N PHE A 127 -6.16 -20.29 -32.75
CA PHE A 127 -6.88 -20.04 -31.47
C PHE A 127 -8.20 -20.80 -31.24
N ASN A 128 -8.57 -21.69 -32.17
CA ASN A 128 -9.89 -22.29 -32.19
C ASN A 128 -10.31 -23.04 -30.90
N ASP A 129 -9.39 -23.55 -30.06
CA ASP A 129 -9.78 -24.46 -28.97
C ASP A 129 -10.13 -23.79 -27.63
N LEU A 130 -9.45 -22.71 -27.23
CA LEU A 130 -9.83 -21.95 -26.03
C LEU A 130 -11.01 -21.00 -26.31
N ASP A 131 -11.08 -20.45 -27.51
CA ASP A 131 -12.17 -19.58 -27.92
C ASP A 131 -13.49 -20.33 -28.00
N LYS A 132 -13.48 -21.63 -28.38
CA LYS A 132 -14.63 -22.55 -28.29
C LYS A 132 -15.24 -22.66 -26.90
N LEU A 133 -14.44 -22.44 -25.85
CA LEU A 133 -14.87 -22.54 -24.45
C LEU A 133 -15.33 -21.19 -23.87
N SER A 134 -15.33 -20.15 -24.70
CA SER A 134 -15.75 -18.80 -24.33
C SER A 134 -17.15 -18.48 -24.83
N MET A 135 -17.79 -17.51 -24.20
CA MET A 135 -19.04 -16.91 -24.69
C MET A 135 -18.86 -16.22 -26.06
N GLY A 136 -17.61 -15.99 -26.50
CA GLY A 136 -17.26 -15.54 -27.85
C GLY A 136 -17.80 -16.47 -28.93
N HIS A 137 -17.75 -17.78 -28.70
CA HIS A 137 -18.16 -18.81 -29.65
C HIS A 137 -19.68 -18.95 -29.82
N VAL A 138 -20.46 -18.43 -28.87
CA VAL A 138 -21.93 -18.51 -28.90
C VAL A 138 -22.48 -17.55 -29.97
N GLY A 139 -23.36 -18.05 -30.83
CA GLY A 139 -23.99 -17.28 -31.90
C GLY A 139 -24.84 -16.10 -31.40
N LYS A 140 -25.06 -15.11 -32.27
CA LYS A 140 -25.95 -13.97 -31.99
C LYS A 140 -27.38 -14.47 -31.73
N ASN A 141 -28.05 -13.90 -30.72
CA ASN A 141 -29.41 -14.25 -30.30
C ASN A 141 -29.65 -15.75 -29.98
N SER A 142 -28.61 -16.49 -29.57
CA SER A 142 -28.73 -17.90 -29.19
C SER A 142 -29.45 -18.07 -27.84
N PRO A 143 -30.33 -19.08 -27.68
CA PRO A 143 -30.99 -19.37 -26.40
C PRO A 143 -29.98 -19.78 -25.31
N ARG A 144 -28.77 -20.21 -25.69
CA ARG A 144 -27.68 -20.56 -24.76
C ARG A 144 -27.21 -19.39 -23.91
N LEU A 145 -27.46 -18.15 -24.35
CA LEU A 145 -27.11 -16.93 -23.61
C LEU A 145 -27.85 -16.82 -22.25
N TRP A 146 -28.96 -17.54 -22.06
CA TRP A 146 -29.64 -17.65 -20.77
C TRP A 146 -28.75 -18.23 -19.67
N ALA A 147 -27.94 -19.26 -19.98
CA ALA A 147 -27.03 -19.86 -19.02
C ALA A 147 -25.99 -18.85 -18.51
N PHE A 148 -25.43 -18.04 -19.42
CA PHE A 148 -24.49 -16.98 -19.09
C PHE A 148 -25.15 -15.87 -18.27
N MET A 149 -26.40 -15.50 -18.59
CA MET A 149 -27.13 -14.49 -17.82
C MET A 149 -27.41 -14.96 -16.39
N ILE A 150 -27.86 -16.20 -16.21
CA ILE A 150 -28.08 -16.79 -14.87
C ILE A 150 -26.75 -16.87 -14.10
N ALA A 151 -25.66 -17.23 -14.77
CA ALA A 151 -24.33 -17.17 -14.17
C ALA A 151 -23.94 -15.76 -13.71
N THR A 152 -24.32 -14.71 -14.46
CA THR A 152 -24.09 -13.32 -14.05
C THR A 152 -24.78 -12.96 -12.73
N TYR A 153 -26.01 -13.43 -12.56
CA TYR A 153 -26.74 -13.32 -11.30
C TYR A 153 -26.05 -14.10 -10.18
N TRP A 154 -25.64 -15.35 -10.42
CA TRP A 154 -24.96 -16.19 -9.44
C TRP A 154 -23.70 -15.54 -8.88
N VAL A 155 -22.80 -15.07 -9.76
CA VAL A 155 -21.55 -14.40 -9.34
C VAL A 155 -21.86 -13.17 -8.49
N SER A 156 -22.87 -12.38 -8.87
CA SER A 156 -23.27 -11.17 -8.13
C SER A 156 -23.79 -11.52 -6.74
N PHE A 157 -24.68 -12.51 -6.61
CA PHE A 157 -25.21 -12.95 -5.32
C PHE A 157 -24.13 -13.57 -4.42
N ALA A 158 -23.24 -14.41 -4.97
CA ALA A 158 -22.12 -14.96 -4.24
C ALA A 158 -21.20 -13.85 -3.69
N ALA A 159 -20.94 -12.82 -4.50
CA ALA A 159 -20.17 -11.65 -4.08
C ALA A 159 -20.86 -10.87 -2.96
N TYR A 160 -22.16 -10.56 -3.06
CA TYR A 160 -22.88 -9.86 -1.99
C TYR A 160 -22.85 -10.62 -0.67
N TYR A 161 -23.12 -11.93 -0.71
CA TYR A 161 -23.15 -12.77 0.49
C TYR A 161 -21.78 -12.80 1.19
N LEU A 162 -20.71 -13.04 0.44
CA LEU A 162 -19.35 -13.09 0.99
C LEU A 162 -18.88 -11.73 1.47
N LEU A 163 -19.16 -10.65 0.73
CA LEU A 163 -18.82 -9.29 1.15
C LEU A 163 -19.55 -8.91 2.44
N TRP A 164 -20.82 -9.26 2.58
CA TRP A 164 -21.58 -9.04 3.80
C TRP A 164 -20.98 -9.79 5.00
N LYS A 165 -20.69 -11.08 4.82
CA LYS A 165 -20.06 -11.92 5.85
C LYS A 165 -18.70 -11.35 6.26
N ALA A 166 -17.87 -10.98 5.30
CA ALA A 166 -16.55 -10.41 5.55
C ALA A 166 -16.63 -9.04 6.24
N TYR A 167 -17.59 -8.19 5.88
CA TYR A 167 -17.79 -6.90 6.55
C TYR A 167 -18.13 -7.10 8.03
N LYS A 168 -19.05 -8.03 8.33
CA LYS A 168 -19.40 -8.36 9.72
C LYS A 168 -18.19 -8.90 10.49
N HIS A 169 -17.39 -9.77 9.88
CA HIS A 169 -16.16 -10.32 10.48
C HIS A 169 -15.14 -9.22 10.80
N VAL A 170 -14.84 -8.34 9.83
CA VAL A 170 -13.88 -7.24 10.03
C VAL A 170 -14.38 -6.23 11.05
N ALA A 171 -15.69 -5.97 11.11
CA ALA A 171 -16.27 -5.15 12.17
C ALA A 171 -16.00 -5.76 13.56
N GLY A 172 -16.19 -7.07 13.72
CA GLY A 172 -15.87 -7.78 14.96
C GLY A 172 -14.38 -7.74 15.31
N LEU A 173 -13.47 -7.96 14.35
CA LEU A 173 -12.02 -7.84 14.57
C LEU A 173 -11.61 -6.44 15.06
N ARG A 174 -12.21 -5.41 14.46
CA ARG A 174 -11.97 -4.02 14.85
C ARG A 174 -12.51 -3.75 16.26
N GLU A 175 -13.69 -4.27 16.59
CA GLU A 175 -14.29 -4.14 17.91
C GLU A 175 -13.40 -4.77 18.99
N GLU A 176 -12.97 -6.01 18.80
CA GLU A 176 -12.07 -6.73 19.70
C GLU A 176 -10.74 -5.99 19.88
N ALA A 177 -10.17 -5.46 18.79
CA ALA A 177 -8.94 -4.67 18.86
C ALA A 177 -9.10 -3.35 19.62
N LEU A 178 -10.25 -2.68 19.50
CA LEU A 178 -10.54 -1.43 20.22
C LEU A 178 -10.85 -1.66 21.70
N MET A 179 -11.47 -2.80 22.02
CA MET A 179 -11.70 -3.26 23.40
C MET A 179 -10.46 -3.88 24.05
N SER A 180 -9.35 -3.97 23.32
CA SER A 180 -8.10 -4.50 23.89
C SER A 180 -7.70 -3.68 25.13
N SER A 181 -7.27 -4.40 26.17
CA SER A 181 -6.98 -3.83 27.48
C SER A 181 -5.65 -3.06 27.56
N GLU A 182 -4.95 -2.94 26.43
CA GLU A 182 -3.64 -2.26 26.34
C GLU A 182 -3.83 -0.75 26.28
N VAL A 183 -3.03 -0.01 27.05
CA VAL A 183 -3.01 1.45 27.01
C VAL A 183 -2.35 1.91 25.71
N ARG A 184 -3.09 2.65 24.89
CA ARG A 184 -2.57 3.23 23.64
C ARG A 184 -2.75 4.74 23.63
N PRO A 185 -1.70 5.52 23.29
CA PRO A 185 -1.72 6.97 23.47
C PRO A 185 -2.77 7.66 22.58
N GLU A 186 -3.07 7.13 21.40
CA GLU A 186 -4.09 7.66 20.50
C GLU A 186 -5.51 7.61 21.06
N GLN A 187 -5.81 6.73 22.03
CA GLN A 187 -7.15 6.62 22.61
C GLN A 187 -7.49 7.77 23.55
N PHE A 188 -6.48 8.50 24.03
CA PHE A 188 -6.60 9.64 24.95
C PHE A 188 -6.36 10.98 24.25
N ALA A 189 -6.00 10.94 22.97
CA ALA A 189 -5.54 12.10 22.22
C ALA A 189 -6.53 12.47 21.10
N VAL A 190 -6.74 13.77 20.95
CA VAL A 190 -7.63 14.35 19.95
C VAL A 190 -6.86 15.41 19.17
N LEU A 191 -6.93 15.35 17.84
CA LEU A 191 -6.33 16.33 16.96
C LEU A 191 -7.33 17.44 16.67
N VAL A 192 -6.92 18.67 16.96
CA VAL A 192 -7.68 19.89 16.70
C VAL A 192 -6.95 20.72 15.63
N ARG A 193 -7.71 21.20 14.64
CA ARG A 193 -7.23 22.04 13.55
C ARG A 193 -8.14 23.27 13.41
N ASP A 194 -7.68 24.23 12.62
CA ASP A 194 -8.40 25.49 12.35
C ASP A 194 -8.74 26.25 13.64
N ILE A 195 -7.74 26.37 14.52
CA ILE A 195 -7.83 27.20 15.73
C ILE A 195 -7.96 28.66 15.30
N PRO A 196 -8.95 29.42 15.83
CA PRO A 196 -9.15 30.82 15.46
C PRO A 196 -7.95 31.70 15.84
N ALA A 197 -7.91 32.90 15.26
CA ALA A 197 -6.88 33.88 15.58
C ALA A 197 -6.86 34.20 17.09
N VAL A 198 -5.67 34.48 17.61
CA VAL A 198 -5.46 34.74 19.03
C VAL A 198 -5.99 36.13 19.38
N LEU A 199 -6.70 36.24 20.51
CA LEU A 199 -7.14 37.52 21.05
C LEU A 199 -5.95 38.33 21.58
N GLN A 200 -5.99 39.66 21.48
CA GLN A 200 -4.87 40.52 21.88
C GLN A 200 -4.50 40.30 23.36
N GLY A 201 -3.25 39.92 23.62
CA GLY A 201 -2.69 39.75 24.97
C GLY A 201 -2.69 38.32 25.54
N GLN A 202 -3.31 37.35 24.87
CA GLN A 202 -3.33 35.94 25.31
C GLN A 202 -2.32 35.10 24.51
N SER A 203 -1.72 34.06 25.10
CA SER A 203 -0.97 33.07 24.31
C SER A 203 -1.90 32.06 23.63
N ARG A 204 -1.55 31.52 22.46
CA ARG A 204 -2.38 30.50 21.79
C ARG A 204 -2.59 29.27 22.68
N LYS A 205 -1.61 28.95 23.51
CA LYS A 205 -1.70 27.82 24.44
C LYS A 205 -2.76 28.09 25.50
N GLU A 206 -2.74 29.26 26.11
CA GLU A 206 -3.79 29.68 27.06
C GLU A 206 -5.17 29.70 26.40
N GLN A 207 -5.27 30.12 25.13
CA GLN A 207 -6.54 30.10 24.37
C GLN A 207 -7.09 28.68 24.23
N VAL A 208 -6.25 27.71 23.85
CA VAL A 208 -6.67 26.30 23.72
C VAL A 208 -6.98 25.71 25.09
N ASP A 209 -6.11 25.89 26.08
CA ASP A 209 -6.27 25.33 27.41
C ASP A 209 -7.54 25.88 28.09
N SER A 210 -7.79 27.19 28.00
CA SER A 210 -9.02 27.80 28.55
C SER A 210 -10.28 27.32 27.85
N TYR A 211 -10.26 27.20 26.52
CA TYR A 211 -11.41 26.73 25.74
C TYR A 211 -11.80 25.29 26.11
N PHE A 212 -10.83 24.36 26.15
CA PHE A 212 -11.11 22.96 26.46
C PHE A 212 -11.38 22.72 27.95
N THR A 213 -10.80 23.51 28.85
CA THR A 213 -11.13 23.47 30.27
C THR A 213 -12.58 23.92 30.52
N ALA A 214 -13.06 24.92 29.78
CA ALA A 214 -14.43 25.40 29.91
C ALA A 214 -15.48 24.38 29.42
N ILE A 215 -15.18 23.63 28.36
CA ILE A 215 -16.11 22.64 27.77
C ILE A 215 -16.03 21.29 28.49
N TYR A 216 -14.82 20.86 28.87
CA TYR A 216 -14.55 19.56 29.48
C TYR A 216 -13.88 19.73 30.85
N PRO A 217 -14.61 20.23 31.86
CA PRO A 217 -14.08 20.33 33.21
C PRO A 217 -13.62 18.95 33.71
N ASP A 218 -12.57 18.92 34.51
CA ASP A 218 -11.97 17.75 35.20
C ASP A 218 -11.35 16.65 34.32
N THR A 219 -11.71 16.59 33.03
CA THR A 219 -11.26 15.54 32.12
C THR A 219 -10.20 16.00 31.13
N PHE A 220 -10.13 17.31 30.86
CA PHE A 220 -9.01 17.91 30.12
C PHE A 220 -7.72 17.77 30.92
N TYR A 221 -6.68 17.20 30.28
CA TYR A 221 -5.36 17.05 30.90
C TYR A 221 -4.40 18.16 30.47
N ARG A 222 -4.10 18.22 29.16
CA ARG A 222 -3.10 19.14 28.60
C ARG A 222 -3.26 19.29 27.08
N SER A 223 -2.74 20.37 26.53
CA SER A 223 -2.57 20.54 25.07
C SER A 223 -1.09 20.57 24.64
N ILE A 224 -0.84 20.09 23.42
CA ILE A 224 0.40 20.28 22.66
C ILE A 224 0.04 21.11 21.43
N LEU A 225 0.63 22.30 21.32
CA LEU A 225 0.50 23.09 20.10
C LEU A 225 1.40 22.51 19.01
N VAL A 226 0.86 22.43 17.80
CA VAL A 226 1.65 22.05 16.63
C VAL A 226 2.54 23.24 16.25
N THR A 227 3.81 22.98 16.04
CA THR A 227 4.81 23.99 15.67
C THR A 227 5.44 23.69 14.32
N ASP A 228 5.91 24.72 13.61
CA ASP A 228 6.72 24.53 12.40
C ASP A 228 8.13 24.06 12.77
N ASN A 229 8.28 22.74 12.77
CA ASN A 229 9.53 22.07 13.13
C ASN A 229 10.50 21.91 11.97
N SER A 230 10.24 22.49 10.80
CA SER A 230 11.05 22.26 9.59
C SER A 230 12.54 22.60 9.78
N LYS A 231 12.87 23.73 10.42
CA LYS A 231 14.26 24.12 10.69
C LYS A 231 14.90 23.28 11.80
N VAL A 232 14.19 23.08 12.91
CA VAL A 232 14.67 22.26 14.04
C VAL A 232 14.93 20.83 13.59
N ASN A 233 14.05 20.27 12.77
CA ASN A 233 14.19 18.92 12.24
C ASN A 233 15.41 18.78 11.33
N LYS A 234 15.72 19.80 10.49
CA LYS A 234 16.94 19.80 9.68
C LYS A 234 18.20 19.76 10.56
N ILE A 235 18.27 20.60 11.60
CA ILE A 235 19.40 20.63 12.54
C ILE A 235 19.51 19.29 13.29
N TYR A 236 18.37 18.72 13.70
CA TYR A 236 18.32 17.43 14.38
C TYR A 236 18.78 16.26 13.48
N GLU A 237 18.34 16.23 12.22
CA GLU A 237 18.80 15.24 11.23
C GLU A 237 20.30 15.36 10.96
N GLU A 238 20.82 16.59 10.85
CA GLU A 238 22.26 16.84 10.73
C GLU A 238 23.02 16.35 11.97
N LEU A 239 22.52 16.64 13.19
CA LEU A 239 23.09 16.20 14.46
C LEU A 239 23.16 14.67 14.53
N ILE A 240 22.07 13.97 14.21
CA ILE A 240 22.07 12.49 14.14
C ILE A 240 23.09 12.01 13.10
N GLY A 241 23.14 12.67 11.94
CA GLY A 241 24.10 12.35 10.88
C GLY A 241 25.55 12.49 11.34
N TYR A 242 25.87 13.49 12.16
CA TYR A 242 27.20 13.66 12.76
C TYR A 242 27.46 12.66 13.90
N LYS A 243 26.49 12.35 14.76
CA LYS A 243 26.61 11.28 15.78
C LYS A 243 26.97 9.94 15.15
N LYS A 244 26.29 9.56 14.06
CA LYS A 244 26.61 8.34 13.30
C LYS A 244 28.02 8.36 12.72
N LYS A 245 28.46 9.51 12.19
CA LYS A 245 29.83 9.67 11.67
C LYS A 245 30.88 9.57 12.78
N LEU A 246 30.58 10.04 13.98
CA LEU A 246 31.44 9.93 15.16
C LEU A 246 31.58 8.46 15.59
N GLU A 247 30.48 7.74 15.78
CA GLU A 247 30.51 6.29 16.08
C GLU A 247 31.33 5.51 15.05
N ARG A 248 31.18 5.87 13.77
CA ARG A 248 31.96 5.28 12.66
C ARG A 248 33.45 5.60 12.76
N ALA A 249 33.81 6.81 13.19
CA ALA A 249 35.21 7.19 13.39
C ALA A 249 35.83 6.44 14.57
N GLU A 250 35.10 6.30 15.67
CA GLU A 250 35.54 5.58 16.88
C GLU A 250 35.77 4.09 16.61
N THR A 251 34.85 3.42 15.91
CA THR A 251 35.02 2.01 15.49
C THR A 251 36.13 1.80 14.45
N THR A 252 36.45 2.82 13.65
CA THR A 252 37.53 2.74 12.64
C THR A 252 38.93 2.99 13.27
N LYS A 253 39.00 3.34 14.56
CA LYS A 253 40.26 3.54 15.27
C LYS A 253 41.08 2.24 15.26
N LYS A 254 42.31 2.30 14.72
CA LYS A 254 43.18 1.12 14.66
C LYS A 254 43.76 0.79 16.04
N PRO A 255 44.08 -0.49 16.33
CA PRO A 255 44.70 -0.90 17.60
C PRO A 255 46.07 -0.23 17.86
N ASN A 256 46.75 0.27 16.82
CA ASN A 256 48.01 1.03 16.93
C ASN A 256 47.85 2.47 17.46
N GLY A 257 46.63 2.90 17.82
CA GLY A 257 46.36 4.24 18.36
C GLY A 257 46.22 5.35 17.31
N GLU A 258 46.42 5.07 16.01
CA GLU A 258 46.20 6.03 14.93
C GLU A 258 44.72 6.44 14.83
N ARG A 259 44.45 7.72 15.06
CA ARG A 259 43.11 8.31 14.94
C ARG A 259 42.78 8.64 13.47
N PRO A 260 41.54 8.42 13.02
CA PRO A 260 41.15 8.70 11.63
C PRO A 260 41.14 10.21 11.37
N THR A 261 41.78 10.65 10.28
CA THR A 261 41.75 12.05 9.84
C THR A 261 40.83 12.23 8.64
N ASN A 262 40.11 13.36 8.60
CA ASN A 262 39.26 13.73 7.47
C ASN A 262 39.64 15.13 6.96
N ARG A 263 39.25 15.47 5.74
CA ARG A 263 39.42 16.84 5.20
C ARG A 263 38.10 17.59 5.23
N THR A 264 38.17 18.89 5.53
CA THR A 264 36.99 19.74 5.79
C THR A 264 36.18 20.15 4.54
N GLY A 265 36.70 19.98 3.33
CA GLY A 265 36.07 20.44 2.10
C GLY A 265 35.14 19.42 1.43
N PHE A 266 34.69 19.77 0.22
CA PHE A 266 33.68 19.00 -0.54
C PHE A 266 34.08 17.53 -0.68
N LEU A 267 33.19 16.63 -0.24
CA LEU A 267 33.36 15.17 -0.25
C LEU A 267 34.61 14.65 0.49
N GLY A 268 35.27 15.46 1.34
CA GLY A 268 36.50 15.07 2.04
C GLY A 268 37.76 15.07 1.16
N ILE A 269 37.74 15.75 0.00
CA ILE A 269 38.84 15.72 -0.97
C ILE A 269 39.72 16.97 -0.85
N LEU A 270 39.12 18.14 -0.63
CA LEU A 270 39.81 19.42 -0.43
C LEU A 270 39.78 19.86 1.04
N GLY A 271 40.72 20.72 1.46
CA GLY A 271 40.73 21.33 2.80
C GLY A 271 41.79 20.79 3.76
N LYS A 272 41.84 21.37 4.96
CA LYS A 272 42.80 21.02 6.02
C LYS A 272 42.49 19.63 6.56
N LYS A 273 43.53 18.82 6.82
CA LYS A 273 43.40 17.55 7.55
C LYS A 273 43.12 17.86 9.01
N VAL A 274 42.02 17.33 9.52
CA VAL A 274 41.61 17.45 10.92
C VAL A 274 41.37 16.06 11.50
N ASP A 275 41.54 15.90 12.81
CA ASP A 275 41.11 14.69 13.51
C ASP A 275 39.59 14.57 13.39
N SER A 276 39.11 13.43 12.90
CA SER A 276 37.69 13.24 12.66
C SER A 276 36.89 13.20 13.95
N ILE A 277 37.48 12.66 15.04
CA ILE A 277 36.78 12.50 16.31
C ILE A 277 36.56 13.87 16.93
N ASP A 278 37.63 14.65 17.11
CA ASP A 278 37.58 15.98 17.71
C ASP A 278 36.73 16.95 16.85
N PHE A 279 36.80 16.84 15.52
CA PHE A 279 35.97 17.66 14.62
C PHE A 279 34.48 17.32 14.74
N TYR A 280 34.11 16.04 14.80
CA TYR A 280 32.71 15.66 14.92
C TYR A 280 32.16 15.94 16.32
N SER A 281 32.94 15.79 17.39
CA SER A 281 32.50 16.17 18.75
C SER A 281 32.24 17.67 18.85
N GLU A 282 33.15 18.51 18.35
CA GLU A 282 32.96 19.97 18.31
C GLU A 282 31.71 20.34 17.50
N LYS A 283 31.49 19.70 16.34
CA LYS A 283 30.28 19.93 15.54
C LYS A 283 29.00 19.47 16.24
N ILE A 284 29.05 18.40 17.02
CA ILE A 284 27.90 17.92 17.79
C ILE A 284 27.57 18.91 18.91
N GLU A 285 28.55 19.46 19.62
CA GLU A 285 28.33 20.49 20.64
C GLU A 285 27.77 21.79 20.03
N GLU A 286 28.33 22.23 18.90
CA GLU A 286 27.82 23.39 18.14
C GLU A 286 26.37 23.16 17.68
N LEU A 287 26.06 22.00 17.13
CA LEU A 287 24.70 21.68 16.68
C LEU A 287 23.73 21.48 17.84
N THR A 288 24.18 20.95 18.98
CA THR A 288 23.34 20.77 20.16
C THR A 288 22.94 22.12 20.76
N SER A 289 23.89 23.06 20.91
CA SER A 289 23.58 24.42 21.35
C SER A 289 22.66 25.17 20.38
N LYS A 290 22.90 25.05 19.07
CA LYS A 290 21.99 25.58 18.03
C LYS A 290 20.60 24.95 18.08
N LEU A 291 20.52 23.64 18.31
CA LEU A 291 19.26 22.91 18.44
C LEU A 291 18.46 23.42 19.64
N GLU A 292 19.08 23.56 20.81
CA GLU A 292 18.41 24.08 22.01
C GLU A 292 17.91 25.52 21.83
N ALA A 293 18.69 26.37 21.15
CA ALA A 293 18.28 27.73 20.82
C ALA A 293 17.06 27.74 19.88
N GLU A 294 17.10 26.98 18.78
CA GLU A 294 15.99 26.90 17.81
C GLU A 294 14.77 26.17 18.39
N GLN A 295 14.93 25.22 19.31
CA GLN A 295 13.83 24.59 20.04
C GLN A 295 13.06 25.63 20.86
N LYS A 296 13.77 26.49 21.62
CA LYS A 296 13.15 27.57 22.40
C LYS A 296 12.40 28.58 21.53
N VAL A 297 13.00 28.97 20.40
CA VAL A 297 12.37 29.87 19.42
C VAL A 297 11.12 29.22 18.81
N THR A 298 11.20 27.95 18.42
CA THR A 298 10.11 27.23 17.75
C THR A 298 8.89 27.06 18.65
N LEU A 299 9.11 26.74 19.93
CA LEU A 299 8.03 26.58 20.91
C LEU A 299 7.31 27.90 21.23
N LYS A 300 8.02 29.04 21.14
CA LYS A 300 7.45 30.36 21.43
C LYS A 300 6.81 31.02 20.22
N GLU A 301 7.52 31.06 19.09
CA GLU A 301 7.17 31.94 17.96
C GLU A 301 6.54 31.20 16.78
N ARG A 302 6.74 29.89 16.64
CA ARG A 302 6.31 29.13 15.44
C ARG A 302 5.10 28.24 15.68
N GLN A 303 4.21 28.66 16.57
CA GLN A 303 2.96 27.96 16.84
C GLN A 303 2.01 28.06 15.65
N GLN A 304 1.41 26.95 15.25
CA GLN A 304 0.50 26.82 14.12
C GLN A 304 -0.97 26.72 14.60
N CYS A 305 -1.93 26.83 13.69
CA CYS A 305 -3.37 26.79 14.00
C CYS A 305 -3.89 25.35 14.18
N ALA A 306 -3.11 24.51 14.86
CA ALA A 306 -3.45 23.13 15.20
C ALA A 306 -2.85 22.74 16.55
N ALA A 307 -3.52 21.82 17.25
CA ALA A 307 -3.11 21.32 18.55
C ALA A 307 -3.52 19.86 18.71
N ILE A 308 -2.81 19.12 19.56
CA ILE A 308 -3.21 17.81 20.04
C ILE A 308 -3.61 17.96 21.50
N ILE A 309 -4.75 17.41 21.85
CA ILE A 309 -5.40 17.58 23.14
C ILE A 309 -5.51 16.24 23.82
N PHE A 310 -5.15 16.19 25.08
CA PHE A 310 -5.14 14.99 25.90
C PHE A 310 -6.23 15.06 26.94
N PHE A 311 -6.95 13.95 27.09
CA PHE A 311 -7.97 13.78 28.12
C PHE A 311 -7.58 12.62 29.05
N ASN A 312 -7.97 12.71 30.32
CA ASN A 312 -7.78 11.62 31.29
C ASN A 312 -8.71 10.42 31.02
N SER A 313 -9.79 10.62 30.26
CA SER A 313 -10.78 9.59 29.93
C SER A 313 -10.85 9.34 28.42
N ARG A 314 -10.86 8.06 28.03
CA ARG A 314 -11.03 7.64 26.62
C ARG A 314 -12.42 7.92 26.09
N VAL A 315 -13.43 7.86 26.97
CA VAL A 315 -14.82 8.16 26.61
C VAL A 315 -14.95 9.63 26.24
N THR A 316 -14.34 10.53 27.03
CA THR A 316 -14.37 11.96 26.71
C THR A 316 -13.55 12.29 25.47
N ALA A 317 -12.36 11.71 25.31
CA ALA A 317 -11.58 11.86 24.08
C ALA A 317 -12.37 11.41 22.83
N THR A 318 -13.01 10.25 22.90
CA THR A 318 -13.81 9.70 21.81
C THR A 318 -15.05 10.55 21.51
N SER A 319 -15.72 11.05 22.54
CA SER A 319 -16.87 11.96 22.40
C SER A 319 -16.45 13.31 21.80
N ALA A 320 -15.37 13.91 22.32
CA ALA A 320 -14.80 15.15 21.81
C ALA A 320 -14.38 15.03 20.34
N ALA A 321 -13.85 13.88 19.93
CA ALA A 321 -13.48 13.63 18.54
C ALA A 321 -14.65 13.55 17.55
N GLN A 322 -15.89 13.36 18.03
CA GLN A 322 -17.09 13.17 17.20
C GLN A 322 -18.03 14.37 17.20
N ASN A 323 -17.96 15.20 18.25
CA ASN A 323 -18.84 16.36 18.39
C ASN A 323 -18.34 17.57 17.59
N LEU A 324 -19.29 18.42 17.19
CA LEU A 324 -19.00 19.74 16.66
C LEU A 324 -18.74 20.69 17.85
N HIS A 325 -17.58 21.36 17.87
CA HIS A 325 -17.17 22.23 18.97
C HIS A 325 -17.60 23.69 18.79
N SER A 326 -17.65 24.16 17.54
CA SER A 326 -18.02 25.53 17.18
C SER A 326 -19.25 25.54 16.28
N PRO A 327 -20.14 26.54 16.36
CA PRO A 327 -21.26 26.68 15.43
C PRO A 327 -20.82 26.72 13.95
N MET A 328 -19.61 27.23 13.69
CA MET A 328 -19.03 27.28 12.34
C MET A 328 -18.06 26.12 12.11
N VAL A 329 -18.31 25.35 11.06
CA VAL A 329 -17.60 24.09 10.75
C VAL A 329 -16.14 24.30 10.33
N ASP A 330 -15.78 25.51 9.89
CA ASP A 330 -14.41 25.86 9.49
C ASP A 330 -13.51 26.25 10.67
N THR A 331 -14.04 26.28 11.91
CA THR A 331 -13.32 26.62 13.14
C THR A 331 -13.34 25.45 14.12
N TRP A 332 -12.25 25.25 14.86
CA TRP A 332 -12.12 24.17 15.83
C TRP A 332 -12.52 22.81 15.25
N THR A 333 -11.93 22.43 14.10
CA THR A 333 -12.20 21.12 13.52
C THR A 333 -11.48 20.04 14.33
N VAL A 334 -12.25 19.09 14.83
CA VAL A 334 -11.76 18.07 15.77
C VAL A 334 -11.89 16.69 15.14
N MET A 335 -10.87 15.85 15.34
CA MET A 335 -10.87 14.45 14.95
C MET A 335 -10.04 13.63 15.93
N GLY A 336 -10.25 12.31 15.99
CA GLY A 336 -9.38 11.43 16.78
C GLY A 336 -7.94 11.55 16.32
N ALA A 337 -7.00 11.68 17.27
CA ALA A 337 -5.59 11.76 16.91
C ALA A 337 -5.16 10.41 16.31
N PRO A 338 -4.45 10.39 15.17
CA PRO A 338 -3.85 9.15 14.70
C PRO A 338 -2.69 8.76 15.62
N GLU A 339 -2.28 7.49 15.57
CA GLU A 339 -1.08 7.01 16.27
C GLU A 339 0.11 7.94 16.02
N PRO A 340 0.98 8.22 17.03
CA PRO A 340 2.10 9.15 16.87
C PRO A 340 2.99 8.91 15.65
N ARG A 341 3.20 7.64 15.27
CA ARG A 341 3.98 7.24 14.08
C ARG A 341 3.31 7.58 12.74
N GLN A 342 1.99 7.76 12.75
CA GLN A 342 1.18 8.08 11.58
C GLN A 342 1.06 9.58 11.33
N VAL A 343 1.35 10.42 12.32
CA VAL A 343 1.11 11.87 12.25
C VAL A 343 1.98 12.49 11.16
N LEU A 344 1.35 13.11 10.17
CA LEU A 344 2.00 13.93 9.15
C LEU A 344 2.06 15.39 9.61
N TRP A 345 3.06 15.71 10.44
CA TRP A 345 3.27 17.03 11.06
C TRP A 345 3.21 18.20 10.06
N THR A 346 3.77 18.02 8.86
CA THR A 346 3.79 19.04 7.80
C THR A 346 2.40 19.43 7.29
N ASN A 347 1.39 18.58 7.48
CA ASN A 347 0.04 18.78 6.97
C ASN A 347 -0.94 19.34 8.01
N LEU A 348 -0.58 19.36 9.28
CA LEU A 348 -1.50 19.71 10.38
C LEU A 348 -1.93 21.18 10.34
N HIS A 349 -1.02 22.11 9.99
CA HIS A 349 -1.29 23.55 9.94
C HIS A 349 -2.12 24.02 8.75
N LYS A 350 -2.43 23.14 7.81
CA LYS A 350 -3.16 23.51 6.60
C LYS A 350 -4.60 23.88 6.95
N ASN A 351 -5.01 25.09 6.58
CA ASN A 351 -6.34 25.61 6.87
C ASN A 351 -7.42 24.81 6.12
N PHE A 352 -8.68 24.92 6.59
CA PHE A 352 -9.84 24.28 6.00
C PHE A 352 -9.99 24.52 4.49
N TYR A 353 -10.04 25.79 4.06
CA TYR A 353 -10.17 26.13 2.64
C TYR A 353 -8.96 25.72 1.80
N GLU A 354 -7.74 25.84 2.36
CA GLU A 354 -6.51 25.42 1.67
C GLU A 354 -6.53 23.91 1.36
N ARG A 355 -7.03 23.09 2.30
CA ARG A 355 -7.19 21.64 2.09
C ARG A 355 -8.17 21.32 0.97
N ILE A 356 -9.33 21.99 0.93
CA ILE A 356 -10.35 21.77 -0.10
C ILE A 356 -9.76 22.10 -1.48
N VAL A 357 -9.14 23.27 -1.64
CA VAL A 357 -8.52 23.67 -2.91
C VAL A 357 -7.43 22.68 -3.32
N ARG A 358 -6.55 22.29 -2.39
CA ARG A 358 -5.49 21.29 -2.65
C ARG A 358 -6.07 19.95 -3.10
N GLN A 359 -7.15 19.48 -2.48
CA GLN A 359 -7.81 18.24 -2.84
C GLN A 359 -8.34 18.29 -4.29
N TYR A 360 -9.03 19.37 -4.69
CA TYR A 360 -9.50 19.53 -6.06
C TYR A 360 -8.35 19.64 -7.07
N VAL A 361 -7.30 20.40 -6.75
CA VAL A 361 -6.10 20.50 -7.59
C VAL A 361 -5.45 19.13 -7.79
N VAL A 362 -5.33 18.33 -6.72
CA VAL A 362 -4.80 16.97 -6.82
C VAL A 362 -5.71 16.08 -7.66
N TYR A 363 -7.04 16.18 -7.55
CA TYR A 363 -7.96 15.42 -8.40
C TYR A 363 -7.82 15.78 -9.88
N VAL A 364 -7.65 17.06 -10.20
CA VAL A 364 -7.39 17.51 -11.58
C VAL A 364 -6.05 16.95 -12.09
N ILE A 365 -4.98 17.01 -11.28
CA ILE A 365 -3.67 16.44 -11.66
C ILE A 365 -3.77 14.93 -11.86
N VAL A 366 -4.47 14.22 -10.98
CA VAL A 366 -4.67 12.76 -11.09
C VAL A 366 -5.48 12.42 -12.33
N PHE A 367 -6.52 13.18 -12.65
CA PHE A 367 -7.28 13.04 -13.88
C PHE A 367 -6.37 13.14 -15.11
N PHE A 368 -5.57 14.21 -15.20
CA PHE A 368 -4.61 14.35 -16.31
C PHE A 368 -3.58 13.21 -16.31
N THR A 369 -3.09 12.81 -15.14
CA THR A 369 -2.14 11.69 -15.01
C THR A 369 -2.75 10.40 -15.55
N ILE A 370 -4.03 10.12 -15.30
CA ILE A 370 -4.69 8.88 -15.76
C ILE A 370 -4.89 8.88 -17.27
N PHE A 371 -5.42 9.97 -17.84
CA PHE A 371 -5.78 10.01 -19.27
C PHE A 371 -4.58 10.23 -20.20
N PHE A 372 -3.55 10.95 -19.74
CA PHE A 372 -2.41 11.34 -20.55
C PHE A 372 -1.12 10.59 -20.22
N TYR A 373 -1.15 9.55 -19.38
CA TYR A 373 0.07 8.86 -18.93
C TYR A 373 0.90 8.23 -20.06
N MET A 374 0.25 7.86 -21.17
CA MET A 374 0.92 7.29 -22.33
C MET A 374 1.83 8.30 -23.03
N ILE A 375 1.55 9.61 -22.91
CA ILE A 375 2.37 10.67 -23.50
C ILE A 375 3.74 10.77 -22.80
N PRO A 376 3.83 10.90 -21.45
CA PRO A 376 5.10 10.81 -20.74
C PRO A 376 5.84 9.49 -20.98
N ILE A 377 5.14 8.35 -21.05
CA ILE A 377 5.75 7.06 -21.39
C ILE A 377 6.41 7.12 -22.77
N GLY A 378 5.67 7.57 -23.79
CA GLY A 378 6.19 7.72 -25.15
C GLY A 378 7.36 8.67 -25.23
N PHE A 379 7.32 9.78 -24.48
CA PHE A 379 8.42 10.73 -24.39
C PHE A 379 9.68 10.11 -23.75
N VAL A 380 9.55 9.42 -22.61
CA VAL A 380 10.67 8.73 -21.97
C VAL A 380 11.23 7.64 -22.87
N SER A 381 10.37 6.86 -23.53
CA SER A 381 10.79 5.84 -24.49
C SER A 381 11.55 6.44 -25.67
N ALA A 382 11.08 7.56 -26.24
CA ALA A 382 11.74 8.25 -27.33
C ALA A 382 13.09 8.86 -26.92
N LEU A 383 13.18 9.49 -25.73
CA LEU A 383 14.41 10.04 -25.19
C LEU A 383 15.47 8.97 -24.90
N THR A 384 15.03 7.80 -24.45
CA THR A 384 15.91 6.68 -24.05
C THR A 384 16.36 5.82 -25.23
N THR A 385 15.95 6.15 -26.45
CA THR A 385 16.55 5.56 -27.66
C THR A 385 18.03 5.93 -27.76
N LEU A 386 18.87 4.95 -28.09
CA LEU A 386 20.33 5.13 -28.07
C LEU A 386 20.79 6.28 -29.00
N LYS A 387 20.12 6.45 -30.14
CA LYS A 387 20.38 7.54 -31.10
C LYS A 387 20.16 8.93 -30.48
N ASN A 388 19.06 9.13 -29.75
CA ASN A 388 18.76 10.40 -29.11
C ASN A 388 19.67 10.63 -27.89
N LEU A 389 19.95 9.58 -27.12
CA LEU A 389 20.81 9.69 -25.94
C LEU A 389 22.25 10.07 -26.29
N VAL A 390 22.82 9.51 -27.36
CA VAL A 390 24.16 9.87 -27.86
C VAL A 390 24.21 11.32 -28.36
N LYS A 391 23.09 11.87 -28.84
CA LYS A 391 22.97 13.28 -29.22
C LYS A 391 22.97 14.21 -28.01
N PHE A 392 22.31 13.83 -26.91
CA PHE A 392 22.25 14.62 -25.67
C PHE A 392 23.48 14.44 -24.76
N LEU A 393 24.09 13.26 -24.73
CA LEU A 393 25.21 12.89 -23.86
C LEU A 393 26.39 12.38 -24.72
N PRO A 394 27.19 13.27 -25.32
CA PRO A 394 28.23 12.90 -26.29
C PRO A 394 29.36 12.06 -25.70
N PHE A 395 29.52 12.02 -24.37
CA PHE A 395 30.50 11.15 -23.69
C PHE A 395 30.18 9.65 -23.82
N LEU A 396 28.97 9.28 -24.23
CA LEU A 396 28.58 7.88 -24.46
C LEU A 396 29.08 7.35 -25.81
N LYS A 397 29.49 8.21 -26.76
CA LYS A 397 30.00 7.80 -28.08
C LYS A 397 31.06 6.69 -28.04
N PRO A 398 32.17 6.82 -27.28
CA PRO A 398 33.20 5.79 -27.24
C PRO A 398 32.74 4.45 -26.64
N ILE A 399 31.71 4.45 -25.78
CA ILE A 399 31.14 3.24 -25.17
C ILE A 399 30.15 2.55 -26.13
N VAL A 400 29.45 3.35 -26.94
CA VAL A 400 28.41 2.91 -27.87
C VAL A 400 28.96 2.42 -29.21
N GLU A 401 30.19 2.78 -29.57
CA GLU A 401 30.83 2.29 -30.82
C GLU A 401 31.20 0.80 -30.77
N GLN A 402 31.22 0.18 -29.59
CA GLN A 402 31.48 -1.24 -29.45
C GLN A 402 30.21 -2.06 -29.78
N THR A 403 30.25 -2.84 -30.87
CA THR A 403 29.08 -3.49 -31.48
C THR A 403 28.26 -4.34 -30.50
N ALA A 404 28.91 -5.06 -29.59
CA ALA A 404 28.23 -5.90 -28.59
C ALA A 404 27.54 -5.08 -27.48
N ILE A 405 28.11 -3.93 -27.11
CA ILE A 405 27.56 -3.05 -26.06
C ILE A 405 26.38 -2.26 -26.63
N LYS A 406 26.49 -1.82 -27.89
CA LYS A 406 25.43 -1.13 -28.62
C LYS A 406 24.14 -1.93 -28.71
N THR A 407 24.22 -3.19 -29.14
CA THR A 407 23.04 -4.05 -29.32
C THR A 407 22.34 -4.34 -27.99
N VAL A 408 23.11 -4.55 -26.92
CA VAL A 408 22.56 -4.75 -25.57
C VAL A 408 21.92 -3.46 -25.03
N LEU A 409 22.58 -2.30 -25.14
CA LEU A 409 22.01 -1.03 -24.71
C LEU A 409 20.76 -0.64 -25.51
N GLU A 410 20.76 -0.83 -26.84
CA GLU A 410 19.57 -0.58 -27.67
C GLU A 410 18.37 -1.44 -27.25
N ALA A 411 18.60 -2.71 -26.88
CA ALA A 411 17.54 -3.62 -26.47
C ALA A 411 17.01 -3.33 -25.06
N TYR A 412 17.89 -3.12 -24.08
CA TYR A 412 17.51 -3.07 -22.67
C TYR A 412 17.33 -1.67 -22.09
N LEU A 413 17.99 -0.63 -22.63
CA LEU A 413 17.96 0.71 -22.03
C LEU A 413 16.55 1.33 -22.03
N PRO A 414 15.77 1.30 -23.13
CA PRO A 414 14.41 1.84 -23.11
C PRO A 414 13.50 1.05 -22.17
N GLN A 415 13.70 -0.27 -22.07
CA GLN A 415 12.92 -1.15 -21.20
C GLN A 415 13.20 -0.87 -19.71
N LEU A 416 14.48 -0.72 -19.33
CA LEU A 416 14.87 -0.38 -17.96
C LEU A 416 14.40 1.02 -17.57
N ALA A 417 14.51 2.00 -18.47
CA ALA A 417 14.02 3.34 -18.24
C ALA A 417 12.49 3.38 -18.08
N LEU A 418 11.77 2.60 -18.89
CA LEU A 418 10.32 2.45 -18.77
C LEU A 418 9.92 1.80 -17.44
N ILE A 419 10.60 0.71 -17.03
CA ILE A 419 10.35 0.07 -15.73
C ILE A 419 10.62 1.05 -14.58
N ALA A 420 11.70 1.82 -14.65
CA ALA A 420 12.02 2.83 -13.63
C ALA A 420 10.95 3.93 -13.57
N PHE A 421 10.46 4.39 -14.73
CA PHE A 421 9.39 5.38 -14.81
C PHE A 421 8.05 4.86 -14.25
N LEU A 422 7.69 3.61 -14.57
CA LEU A 422 6.50 2.95 -14.02
C LEU A 422 6.61 2.74 -12.50
N ALA A 423 7.81 2.43 -11.99
CA ALA A 423 8.05 2.31 -10.56
C ALA A 423 7.97 3.66 -9.80
N LEU A 424 8.07 4.78 -10.51
CA LEU A 424 7.91 6.12 -9.93
C LEU A 424 6.43 6.48 -9.70
N LEU A 425 5.50 5.94 -10.50
CA LEU A 425 4.09 6.31 -10.44
C LEU A 425 3.45 6.14 -9.06
N PRO A 426 3.58 5.00 -8.35
CA PRO A 426 2.99 4.88 -7.02
C PRO A 426 3.59 5.86 -6.00
N LYS A 427 4.89 6.17 -6.12
CA LYS A 427 5.55 7.17 -5.28
C LYS A 427 5.01 8.57 -5.57
N PHE A 428 4.79 8.88 -6.85
CA PHE A 428 4.16 10.13 -7.28
C PHE A 428 2.73 10.27 -6.77
N LEU A 429 1.90 9.22 -6.88
CA LEU A 429 0.52 9.23 -6.35
C LEU A 429 0.48 9.34 -4.82
N LEU A 430 1.45 8.74 -4.12
CA LEU A 430 1.60 8.93 -2.68
C LEU A 430 2.02 10.35 -2.33
N PHE A 431 2.95 10.95 -3.08
CA PHE A 431 3.33 12.35 -2.95
C PHE A 431 2.13 13.29 -3.14
N LEU A 432 1.35 13.10 -4.21
CA LEU A 432 0.12 13.86 -4.45
C LEU A 432 -0.89 13.69 -3.31
N SER A 433 -1.05 12.48 -2.78
CA SER A 433 -1.96 12.21 -1.66
C SER A 433 -1.50 12.88 -0.36
N LYS A 434 -0.19 12.98 -0.12
CA LYS A 434 0.35 13.77 1.00
C LYS A 434 0.12 15.27 0.79
N ALA A 435 0.17 15.76 -0.45
CA ALA A 435 -0.06 17.17 -0.76
C ALA A 435 -1.53 17.62 -0.59
N GLU A 436 -2.49 16.70 -0.45
CA GLU A 436 -3.91 16.99 -0.16
C GLU A 436 -4.12 17.59 1.24
N GLY A 437 -3.14 17.53 2.14
CA GLY A 437 -3.27 18.02 3.52
C GLY A 437 -3.89 17.00 4.50
N ILE A 438 -3.78 15.71 4.16
CA ILE A 438 -4.20 14.59 5.00
C ILE A 438 -3.29 14.49 6.25
N PRO A 439 -3.84 14.41 7.47
CA PRO A 439 -3.06 14.43 8.71
C PRO A 439 -2.41 13.09 9.08
N SER A 440 -2.86 11.95 8.54
CA SER A 440 -2.30 10.63 8.85
C SER A 440 -1.71 9.91 7.64
N GLN A 441 -0.60 9.20 7.86
CA GLN A 441 0.08 8.38 6.86
C GLN A 441 -0.79 7.21 6.40
N SER A 442 -1.58 6.62 7.29
CA SER A 442 -2.55 5.55 6.99
C SER A 442 -3.62 6.04 6.01
N HIS A 443 -4.19 7.23 6.25
CA HIS A 443 -5.18 7.82 5.36
C HIS A 443 -4.55 8.25 4.03
N ALA A 444 -3.34 8.82 4.03
CA ALA A 444 -2.64 9.18 2.80
C ALA A 444 -2.33 7.94 1.93
N THR A 445 -1.96 6.83 2.56
CA THR A 445 -1.72 5.54 1.90
C THR A 445 -3.00 4.98 1.28
N ARG A 446 -4.11 5.02 2.03
CA ARG A 446 -5.44 4.67 1.53
C ARG A 446 -5.84 5.52 0.32
N ALA A 447 -5.66 6.85 0.40
CA ALA A 447 -5.96 7.77 -0.70
C ALA A 447 -5.08 7.51 -1.94
N ALA A 448 -3.80 7.22 -1.76
CA ALA A 448 -2.87 6.88 -2.83
C ALA A 448 -3.25 5.56 -3.50
N SER A 449 -3.58 4.53 -2.72
CA SER A 449 -4.05 3.24 -3.23
C SER A 449 -5.33 3.41 -4.07
N GLY A 450 -6.23 4.30 -3.63
CA GLY A 450 -7.45 4.61 -4.36
C GLY A 450 -7.18 5.21 -5.74
N LYS A 451 -6.27 6.19 -5.82
CA LYS A 451 -5.84 6.81 -7.09
C LYS A 451 -5.17 5.79 -8.00
N TYR A 452 -4.31 4.94 -7.44
CA TYR A 452 -3.60 3.91 -8.21
C TYR A 452 -4.55 2.82 -8.73
N PHE A 453 -5.62 2.49 -7.98
CA PHE A 453 -6.67 1.60 -8.47
C PHE A 453 -7.39 2.15 -9.70
N TYR A 454 -7.82 3.42 -9.68
CA TYR A 454 -8.45 4.05 -10.86
C TYR A 454 -7.51 4.08 -12.06
N PHE A 455 -6.24 4.42 -11.82
CA PHE A 455 -5.21 4.35 -12.85
C PHE A 455 -5.10 2.95 -13.47
N SER A 456 -4.98 1.92 -12.63
CA SER A 456 -4.83 0.52 -13.07
C SER A 456 -6.04 0.00 -13.84
N VAL A 457 -7.26 0.26 -13.37
CA VAL A 457 -8.47 -0.18 -14.08
C VAL A 457 -8.61 0.53 -15.43
N LEU A 458 -8.43 1.85 -15.48
CA LEU A 458 -8.61 2.60 -16.72
C LEU A 458 -7.49 2.32 -17.73
N ASN A 459 -6.22 2.32 -17.31
CA ASN A 459 -5.11 2.14 -18.25
C ASN A 459 -4.81 0.66 -18.54
N VAL A 460 -4.82 -0.21 -17.52
CA VAL A 460 -4.42 -1.62 -17.71
C VAL A 460 -5.61 -2.48 -18.13
N PHE A 461 -6.78 -2.34 -17.49
CA PHE A 461 -7.94 -3.14 -17.87
C PHE A 461 -8.62 -2.58 -19.13
N ILE A 462 -9.16 -1.36 -19.09
CA ILE A 462 -9.87 -0.78 -20.24
C ILE A 462 -8.92 -0.50 -21.40
N GLY A 463 -7.77 0.14 -21.15
CA GLY A 463 -6.80 0.48 -22.20
C GLY A 463 -6.30 -0.74 -22.98
N VAL A 464 -5.97 -1.84 -22.30
CA VAL A 464 -5.56 -3.08 -23.01
C VAL A 464 -6.74 -3.74 -23.72
N THR A 465 -7.91 -3.78 -23.09
CA THR A 465 -9.11 -4.38 -23.71
C THR A 465 -9.47 -3.70 -25.03
N VAL A 466 -9.34 -2.37 -25.08
CA VAL A 466 -9.65 -1.59 -26.28
C VAL A 466 -8.48 -1.57 -27.28
N GLY A 467 -7.29 -2.04 -26.88
CA GLY A 467 -6.10 -2.05 -27.73
C GLY A 467 -5.60 -0.67 -28.14
N SER A 468 -6.03 0.40 -27.47
CA SER A 468 -5.62 1.79 -27.75
C SER A 468 -5.53 2.62 -26.47
N THR A 469 -4.96 3.82 -26.56
CA THR A 469 -4.85 4.69 -25.39
C THR A 469 -6.22 5.28 -25.03
N LEU A 470 -6.44 5.59 -23.75
CA LEU A 470 -7.69 6.22 -23.31
C LEU A 470 -7.97 7.53 -24.06
N PHE A 471 -6.94 8.29 -24.39
CA PHE A 471 -7.07 9.50 -25.19
C PHE A 471 -7.57 9.21 -26.62
N ASP A 472 -7.05 8.17 -27.26
CA ASP A 472 -7.53 7.75 -28.59
C ASP A 472 -8.96 7.23 -28.52
N THR A 473 -9.33 6.51 -27.45
CA THR A 473 -10.72 6.10 -27.24
C THR A 473 -11.65 7.31 -27.08
N LEU A 474 -11.22 8.35 -26.36
CA LEU A 474 -11.99 9.58 -26.21
C LEU A 474 -12.22 10.27 -27.56
N LYS A 475 -11.19 10.35 -28.41
CA LYS A 475 -11.32 10.89 -29.78
C LYS A 475 -12.25 10.06 -30.66
N SER A 476 -12.24 8.74 -30.51
CA SER A 476 -13.15 7.86 -31.24
C SER A 476 -14.60 8.03 -30.78
N ILE A 477 -14.82 8.23 -29.48
CA ILE A 477 -16.14 8.52 -28.90
C ILE A 477 -16.68 9.87 -29.36
N GLU A 478 -15.81 10.88 -29.44
CA GLU A 478 -16.18 12.21 -29.97
C GLU A 478 -16.68 12.13 -31.41
N LYS A 479 -16.07 11.27 -32.23
CA LYS A 479 -16.46 11.08 -33.63
C LYS A 479 -17.76 10.28 -33.78
N ASP A 480 -17.91 9.18 -33.03
CA ASP A 480 -19.08 8.29 -33.12
C ASP A 480 -19.44 7.69 -31.74
N PRO A 481 -20.33 8.33 -30.97
CA PRO A 481 -20.67 7.87 -29.62
C PRO A 481 -21.36 6.49 -29.61
N ASN A 482 -22.06 6.13 -30.68
CA ASN A 482 -22.77 4.86 -30.79
C ASN A 482 -21.86 3.63 -31.01
N LYS A 483 -20.58 3.83 -31.35
CA LYS A 483 -19.64 2.72 -31.61
C LYS A 483 -18.94 2.19 -30.35
N LEU A 484 -19.06 2.87 -29.21
CA LEU A 484 -18.36 2.48 -27.98
C LEU A 484 -18.78 1.08 -27.48
N VAL A 485 -20.09 0.82 -27.41
CA VAL A 485 -20.61 -0.44 -26.87
C VAL A 485 -20.23 -1.64 -27.77
N PRO A 486 -20.40 -1.59 -29.10
CA PRO A 486 -19.92 -2.65 -30.00
C PRO A 486 -18.40 -2.84 -29.93
N LEU A 487 -17.62 -1.76 -29.93
CA LEU A 487 -16.15 -1.83 -29.92
C LEU A 487 -15.62 -2.50 -28.65
N LEU A 488 -16.17 -2.15 -27.48
CA LEU A 488 -15.82 -2.82 -26.23
C LEU A 488 -16.22 -4.30 -26.26
N ALA A 489 -17.42 -4.60 -26.76
CA ALA A 489 -17.93 -5.96 -26.79
C ALA A 489 -17.14 -6.88 -27.73
N ASP A 490 -16.71 -6.39 -28.88
CA ASP A 490 -15.89 -7.17 -29.83
C ASP A 490 -14.45 -7.36 -29.33
N SER A 491 -13.91 -6.39 -28.60
CA SER A 491 -12.50 -6.42 -28.14
C SER A 491 -12.29 -7.21 -26.84
N LEU A 492 -13.36 -7.38 -26.04
CA LEU A 492 -13.32 -8.11 -24.77
C LEU A 492 -12.90 -9.58 -24.94
N PRO A 493 -13.56 -10.42 -25.78
CA PRO A 493 -13.15 -11.81 -25.99
C PRO A 493 -11.72 -11.93 -26.53
N GLY A 494 -11.33 -11.07 -27.48
CA GLY A 494 -9.99 -11.09 -28.08
C GLY A 494 -8.86 -10.83 -27.06
N SER A 495 -9.17 -10.15 -25.96
CA SER A 495 -8.21 -9.84 -24.89
C SER A 495 -8.16 -10.88 -23.76
N ALA A 496 -9.07 -11.88 -23.75
CA ALA A 496 -9.17 -12.87 -22.67
C ALA A 496 -7.87 -13.67 -22.47
N THR A 497 -7.25 -14.13 -23.56
CA THR A 497 -6.01 -14.91 -23.51
C THR A 497 -4.83 -14.07 -22.99
N PHE A 498 -4.77 -12.78 -23.34
CA PHE A 498 -3.77 -11.87 -22.76
C PHE A 498 -3.92 -11.79 -21.25
N PHE A 499 -5.14 -11.56 -20.76
CA PHE A 499 -5.39 -11.44 -19.32
C PHE A 499 -5.16 -12.76 -18.57
N LEU A 500 -5.46 -13.90 -19.18
CA LEU A 500 -5.18 -15.21 -18.61
C LEU A 500 -3.67 -15.43 -18.44
N THR A 501 -2.86 -15.15 -19.47
CA THR A 501 -1.39 -15.18 -19.38
C THR A 501 -0.86 -14.14 -18.38
N TYR A 502 -1.45 -12.95 -18.33
CA TYR A 502 -1.08 -11.90 -17.40
C TYR A 502 -1.28 -12.32 -15.94
N VAL A 503 -2.46 -12.87 -15.61
CA VAL A 503 -2.76 -13.41 -14.28
C VAL A 503 -1.79 -14.55 -13.95
N ALA A 504 -1.54 -15.45 -14.91
CA ALA A 504 -0.60 -16.56 -14.76
C ALA A 504 0.82 -16.12 -14.40
N LEU A 505 1.35 -15.17 -15.17
CA LEU A 505 2.67 -14.59 -14.92
C LEU A 505 2.73 -13.89 -13.56
N LYS A 506 1.66 -13.18 -13.18
CA LYS A 506 1.60 -12.47 -11.90
C LYS A 506 1.62 -13.40 -10.69
N PHE A 507 0.94 -14.54 -10.70
CA PHE A 507 1.06 -15.44 -9.56
C PHE A 507 2.37 -16.24 -9.57
N PHE A 508 2.80 -16.78 -10.70
CA PHE A 508 4.02 -17.60 -10.73
C PHE A 508 5.28 -16.76 -10.50
N VAL A 509 5.54 -15.76 -11.34
CA VAL A 509 6.78 -14.99 -11.27
C VAL A 509 6.67 -13.90 -10.20
N GLY A 510 5.53 -13.22 -10.11
CA GLY A 510 5.32 -12.15 -9.13
C GLY A 510 5.47 -12.64 -7.69
N TYR A 511 4.73 -13.66 -7.29
CA TYR A 511 4.87 -14.19 -5.92
C TYR A 511 6.17 -14.98 -5.70
N GLY A 512 6.75 -15.60 -6.74
CA GLY A 512 8.08 -16.21 -6.63
C GLY A 512 9.18 -15.19 -6.30
N LEU A 513 9.14 -14.02 -6.93
CA LEU A 513 10.05 -12.91 -6.62
C LEU A 513 9.79 -12.31 -5.24
N GLU A 514 8.52 -12.19 -4.84
CA GLU A 514 8.15 -11.70 -3.51
C GLU A 514 8.63 -12.65 -2.40
N LEU A 515 8.47 -13.97 -2.59
CA LEU A 515 8.93 -14.98 -1.65
C LEU A 515 10.45 -14.97 -1.49
N SER A 516 11.18 -14.92 -2.61
CA SER A 516 12.64 -15.00 -2.63
C SER A 516 13.33 -13.72 -2.18
N ARG A 517 12.64 -12.57 -2.15
CA ARG A 517 13.15 -11.25 -1.70
C ARG A 517 14.56 -10.94 -2.20
N LEU A 518 14.84 -11.25 -3.47
CA LEU A 518 16.18 -11.10 -4.04
C LEU A 518 16.68 -9.66 -3.97
N VAL A 519 15.81 -8.68 -4.23
CA VAL A 519 16.17 -7.26 -4.22
C VAL A 519 16.61 -6.79 -2.81
N PRO A 520 15.82 -6.96 -1.74
CA PRO A 520 16.29 -6.69 -0.38
C PRO A 520 17.56 -7.44 0.00
N LEU A 521 17.71 -8.70 -0.41
CA LEU A 521 18.88 -9.51 -0.10
C LEU A 521 20.16 -8.95 -0.72
N VAL A 522 20.11 -8.59 -2.01
CA VAL A 522 21.26 -8.00 -2.72
C VAL A 522 21.60 -6.64 -2.11
N ILE A 523 20.60 -5.80 -1.85
CA ILE A 523 20.80 -4.49 -1.22
C ILE A 523 21.44 -4.64 0.16
N PHE A 524 20.98 -5.58 0.98
CA PHE A 524 21.54 -5.83 2.31
C PHE A 524 23.02 -6.24 2.24
N HIS A 525 23.38 -7.18 1.35
CA HIS A 525 24.77 -7.63 1.21
C HIS A 525 25.69 -6.54 0.65
N LEU A 526 25.19 -5.72 -0.29
CA LEU A 526 25.92 -4.56 -0.79
C LEU A 526 26.13 -3.51 0.31
N LYS A 527 25.09 -3.18 1.08
CA LYS A 527 25.18 -2.28 2.24
C LYS A 527 26.15 -2.81 3.28
N ARG A 528 26.03 -4.07 3.67
CA ARG A 528 26.91 -4.70 4.67
C ARG A 528 28.37 -4.71 4.23
N LYS A 529 28.66 -4.95 2.95
CA LYS A 529 30.04 -5.04 2.45
C LYS A 529 30.69 -3.67 2.23
N TYR A 530 29.94 -2.68 1.73
CA TYR A 530 30.50 -1.41 1.26
C TYR A 530 30.16 -0.20 2.14
N LEU A 531 29.03 -0.21 2.86
CA LEU A 531 28.52 0.96 3.58
C LEU A 531 28.66 0.80 5.11
N CYS A 532 28.20 -0.33 5.67
CA CYS A 532 28.14 -0.56 7.12
C CYS A 532 29.51 -0.90 7.72
N LYS A 533 29.91 -0.15 8.75
CA LYS A 533 31.11 -0.41 9.58
C LYS A 533 30.76 -0.55 11.07
N THR A 534 29.72 0.13 11.56
CA THR A 534 29.28 0.04 12.97
C THR A 534 28.15 -0.98 13.15
N GLU A 535 27.99 -1.49 14.37
CA GLU A 535 26.85 -2.35 14.71
C GLU A 535 25.50 -1.63 14.53
N ALA A 536 25.44 -0.33 14.84
CA ALA A 536 24.27 0.50 14.59
C ALA A 536 23.93 0.61 13.10
N GLU A 537 24.92 0.82 12.22
CA GLU A 537 24.71 0.85 10.76
C GLU A 537 24.27 -0.52 10.22
N ILE A 538 24.77 -1.62 10.80
CA ILE A 538 24.28 -2.96 10.47
C ILE A 538 22.82 -3.10 10.90
N LYS A 539 22.47 -2.68 12.13
CA LYS A 539 21.09 -2.70 12.65
C LYS A 539 20.15 -1.88 11.78
N GLU A 540 20.55 -0.68 11.36
CA GLU A 540 19.79 0.17 10.44
C GLU A 540 19.61 -0.45 9.05
N ALA A 541 20.64 -1.14 8.54
CA ALA A 541 20.57 -1.76 7.22
C ALA A 541 19.49 -2.84 7.12
N TRP A 542 19.08 -3.46 8.24
CA TRP A 542 18.05 -4.50 8.26
C TRP A 542 16.77 -4.16 9.02
N SER A 543 16.80 -3.21 9.95
CA SER A 543 15.60 -2.72 10.68
C SER A 543 14.59 -1.98 9.80
N SER A 544 14.89 -1.80 8.50
CA SER A 544 13.93 -1.35 7.49
C SER A 544 13.50 -2.49 6.56
N PRO A 545 12.84 -3.57 7.06
CA PRO A 545 12.41 -4.69 6.21
C PRO A 545 11.28 -4.31 5.23
N GLY A 546 10.75 -3.09 5.32
CA GLY A 546 9.61 -2.61 4.53
C GLY A 546 8.28 -2.98 5.18
N ASP A 547 7.26 -2.18 4.88
CA ASP A 547 5.87 -2.49 5.22
C ASP A 547 5.25 -3.42 4.17
N LEU A 548 3.98 -3.80 4.38
CA LEU A 548 3.24 -4.63 3.43
C LEU A 548 3.02 -3.95 2.07
N GLY A 549 3.25 -2.64 1.96
CA GLY A 549 3.09 -1.87 0.73
C GLY A 549 1.63 -1.71 0.30
N TYR A 550 0.72 -1.38 1.22
CA TYR A 550 -0.72 -1.25 0.94
C TYR A 550 -1.05 -0.30 -0.24
N ALA A 551 -0.22 0.73 -0.48
CA ALA A 551 -0.39 1.67 -1.58
C ALA A 551 -0.33 1.02 -2.97
N THR A 552 0.51 0.01 -3.16
CA THR A 552 0.76 -0.65 -4.45
C THR A 552 0.13 -2.02 -4.54
N ARG A 553 0.21 -2.79 -3.45
CA ARG A 553 -0.23 -4.19 -3.42
C ARG A 553 -1.73 -4.30 -3.56
N PHE A 554 -2.49 -3.55 -2.75
CA PHE A 554 -3.96 -3.60 -2.80
C PHE A 554 -4.51 -3.28 -4.21
N PRO A 555 -4.10 -2.18 -4.89
CA PRO A 555 -4.55 -1.92 -6.25
C PRO A 555 -4.13 -2.99 -7.27
N GLY A 556 -2.96 -3.61 -7.08
CA GLY A 556 -2.50 -4.74 -7.90
C GLY A 556 -3.44 -5.94 -7.78
N ASP A 557 -3.73 -6.38 -6.55
CA ASP A 557 -4.62 -7.52 -6.30
C ASP A 557 -6.06 -7.20 -6.72
N MET A 558 -6.49 -5.94 -6.54
CA MET A 558 -7.81 -5.46 -6.95
C MET A 558 -7.98 -5.43 -8.47
N LEU A 559 -6.91 -5.15 -9.23
CA LEU A 559 -6.91 -5.27 -10.69
C LEU A 559 -7.12 -6.72 -11.13
N ILE A 560 -6.42 -7.68 -10.51
CA ILE A 560 -6.59 -9.10 -10.78
C ILE A 560 -8.02 -9.55 -10.47
N LEU A 561 -8.58 -9.14 -9.33
CA LEU A 561 -9.98 -9.42 -9.00
C LEU A 561 -10.94 -8.85 -10.04
N THR A 562 -10.72 -7.61 -10.49
CA THR A 562 -11.54 -6.96 -11.52
C THR A 562 -11.50 -7.74 -12.83
N ILE A 563 -10.31 -8.14 -13.29
CA ILE A 563 -10.12 -8.97 -14.48
C ILE A 563 -10.88 -10.30 -14.33
N CYS A 564 -10.66 -11.01 -13.21
CA CYS A 564 -11.31 -12.30 -12.98
C CYS A 564 -12.84 -12.18 -12.92
N LEU A 565 -13.39 -11.12 -12.32
CA LEU A 565 -14.83 -10.88 -12.30
C LEU A 565 -15.37 -10.59 -13.70
N CYS A 566 -14.77 -9.64 -14.43
CA CYS A 566 -15.20 -9.26 -15.79
C CYS A 566 -15.16 -10.44 -16.76
N TYR A 567 -14.14 -11.30 -16.66
CA TYR A 567 -13.98 -12.46 -17.54
C TYR A 567 -14.58 -13.76 -17.00
N SER A 568 -15.11 -13.79 -15.77
CA SER A 568 -15.64 -15.01 -15.14
C SER A 568 -16.73 -15.69 -15.98
N VAL A 569 -17.61 -14.91 -16.61
CA VAL A 569 -18.70 -15.41 -17.46
C VAL A 569 -18.29 -15.47 -18.94
N ILE A 570 -17.46 -14.52 -19.40
CA ILE A 570 -17.01 -14.45 -20.80
C ILE A 570 -16.08 -15.62 -21.14
N ALA A 571 -15.08 -15.88 -20.28
CA ALA A 571 -14.07 -16.92 -20.42
C ALA A 571 -13.85 -17.61 -19.06
N PRO A 572 -14.72 -18.55 -18.65
CA PRO A 572 -14.74 -19.14 -17.30
C PRO A 572 -13.43 -19.78 -16.85
N ILE A 573 -12.59 -20.19 -17.80
CA ILE A 573 -11.25 -20.75 -17.56
C ILE A 573 -10.37 -19.81 -16.72
N ILE A 574 -10.61 -18.49 -16.73
CA ILE A 574 -9.85 -17.54 -15.90
C ILE A 574 -10.04 -17.75 -14.39
N ILE A 575 -11.16 -18.36 -13.97
CA ILE A 575 -11.53 -18.51 -12.55
C ILE A 575 -10.51 -19.38 -11.80
N PRO A 576 -10.14 -20.59 -12.26
CA PRO A 576 -9.05 -21.37 -11.68
C PRO A 576 -7.74 -20.60 -11.51
N PHE A 577 -7.31 -19.85 -12.53
CA PHE A 577 -6.07 -19.06 -12.45
C PHE A 577 -6.17 -17.94 -11.40
N GLY A 578 -7.32 -17.27 -11.32
CA GLY A 578 -7.60 -16.28 -10.28
C GLY A 578 -7.63 -16.91 -8.88
N ALA A 579 -8.27 -18.06 -8.71
CA ALA A 579 -8.32 -18.78 -7.44
C ALA A 579 -6.92 -19.21 -6.98
N VAL A 580 -6.08 -19.72 -7.89
CA VAL A 580 -4.67 -20.03 -7.59
C VAL A 580 -3.90 -18.76 -7.21
N TYR A 581 -4.12 -17.64 -7.90
CA TYR A 581 -3.49 -16.36 -7.55
C TYR A 581 -3.81 -15.93 -6.12
N PHE A 582 -5.09 -15.88 -5.72
CA PHE A 582 -5.47 -15.47 -4.38
C PHE A 582 -5.11 -16.51 -3.31
N GLY A 583 -5.16 -17.81 -3.64
CA GLY A 583 -4.76 -18.89 -2.73
C GLY A 583 -3.26 -18.91 -2.43
N LEU A 584 -2.41 -18.83 -3.46
CA LEU A 584 -0.96 -18.70 -3.29
C LEU A 584 -0.59 -17.37 -2.64
N GLY A 585 -1.26 -16.28 -3.01
CA GLY A 585 -1.09 -14.97 -2.39
C GLY A 585 -1.37 -15.02 -0.89
N TRP A 586 -2.50 -15.61 -0.48
CA TRP A 586 -2.84 -15.82 0.93
C TRP A 586 -1.74 -16.59 1.66
N LEU A 587 -1.26 -17.70 1.10
CA LEU A 587 -0.22 -18.54 1.72
C LEU A 587 1.12 -17.81 1.87
N LEU A 588 1.60 -17.21 0.79
CA LEU A 588 2.92 -16.58 0.72
C LEU A 588 2.97 -15.30 1.54
N LEU A 589 1.93 -14.48 1.45
CA LEU A 589 1.83 -13.25 2.23
C LEU A 589 1.66 -13.54 3.71
N ARG A 590 0.97 -14.62 4.11
CA ARG A 590 0.88 -15.05 5.51
C ARG A 590 2.25 -15.39 6.08
N ASN A 591 3.04 -16.18 5.35
CA ASN A 591 4.43 -16.46 5.74
C ASN A 591 5.28 -15.18 5.86
N GLN A 592 5.16 -14.25 4.91
CA GLN A 592 5.91 -12.99 4.93
C GLN A 592 5.42 -12.03 6.04
N ALA A 593 4.13 -11.98 6.36
CA ALA A 593 3.60 -11.15 7.45
C ALA A 593 4.11 -11.63 8.83
N LEU A 594 4.20 -12.95 9.02
CA LEU A 594 4.70 -13.54 10.27
C LEU A 594 6.21 -13.36 10.47
N LYS A 595 7.00 -13.34 9.39
CA LYS A 595 8.46 -13.40 9.47
C LYS A 595 9.15 -12.10 9.08
N VAL A 596 8.59 -11.37 8.13
CA VAL A 596 9.30 -10.32 7.39
C VAL A 596 8.71 -8.94 7.59
N TYR A 597 7.45 -8.72 7.24
CA TYR A 597 6.92 -7.36 7.21
C TYR A 597 6.65 -6.84 8.61
N VAL A 598 7.07 -5.60 8.84
CA VAL A 598 6.79 -4.88 10.07
C VAL A 598 5.79 -3.77 9.72
N PRO A 599 4.61 -3.73 10.37
CA PRO A 599 3.65 -2.67 10.12
C PRO A 599 4.28 -1.33 10.51
N SER A 600 4.28 -0.37 9.57
CA SER A 600 4.75 0.99 9.85
C SER A 600 3.76 1.79 10.71
N PHE A 601 2.51 1.33 10.75
CA PHE A 601 1.40 1.95 11.46
C PHE A 601 0.26 0.96 11.67
N GLU A 602 -0.63 1.25 12.63
CA GLU A 602 -1.86 0.50 12.88
C GLU A 602 -3.12 1.38 12.75
N SER A 603 -3.99 1.09 11.78
CA SER A 603 -5.25 1.80 11.54
C SER A 603 -6.50 1.02 11.93
N TYR A 604 -6.37 -0.16 12.54
CA TYR A 604 -7.47 -0.96 13.07
C TYR A 604 -8.53 -1.30 12.02
N GLY A 605 -8.13 -1.59 10.80
CA GLY A 605 -9.03 -1.97 9.72
C GLY A 605 -9.75 -0.81 9.03
N GLN A 606 -9.35 0.45 9.25
CA GLN A 606 -9.94 1.61 8.54
C GLN A 606 -9.77 1.54 7.01
N MET A 607 -8.90 0.67 6.50
CA MET A 607 -8.76 0.38 5.08
C MET A 607 -9.93 -0.45 4.51
N TRP A 608 -10.62 -1.24 5.34
CA TRP A 608 -11.66 -2.18 4.88
C TRP A 608 -12.80 -1.53 4.09
N PRO A 609 -13.45 -0.43 4.54
CA PRO A 609 -14.51 0.18 3.76
C PRO A 609 -14.03 0.66 2.38
N HIS A 610 -12.77 1.10 2.30
CA HIS A 610 -12.14 1.49 1.05
C HIS A 610 -11.90 0.30 0.11
N MET A 611 -11.54 -0.87 0.66
CA MET A 611 -11.44 -2.12 -0.09
C MET A 611 -12.82 -2.61 -0.56
N HIS A 612 -13.77 -2.71 0.36
CA HIS A 612 -15.14 -3.18 0.10
C HIS A 612 -15.84 -2.37 -1.00
N THR A 613 -15.78 -1.04 -0.93
CA THR A 613 -16.36 -0.17 -1.97
C THR A 613 -15.73 -0.37 -3.34
N ARG A 614 -14.44 -0.73 -3.42
CA ARG A 614 -13.76 -1.04 -4.70
C ARG A 614 -14.13 -2.40 -5.23
N VAL A 615 -14.27 -3.40 -4.37
CA VAL A 615 -14.82 -4.71 -4.79
C VAL A 615 -16.22 -4.55 -5.36
N LEU A 616 -17.07 -3.74 -4.72
CA LEU A 616 -18.38 -3.40 -5.28
C LEU A 616 -18.29 -2.60 -6.58
N ALA A 617 -17.36 -1.65 -6.71
CA ALA A 617 -17.16 -0.93 -7.96
C ALA A 617 -16.72 -1.87 -9.10
N ALA A 618 -15.83 -2.83 -8.82
CA ALA A 618 -15.43 -3.86 -9.77
C ALA A 618 -16.61 -4.79 -10.13
N LEU A 619 -17.48 -5.12 -9.17
CA LEU A 619 -18.69 -5.88 -9.43
C LEU A 619 -19.68 -5.13 -10.33
N VAL A 620 -19.87 -3.82 -10.08
CA VAL A 620 -20.68 -2.96 -10.96
C VAL A 620 -20.07 -2.87 -12.35
N LEU A 621 -18.74 -2.71 -12.45
CA LEU A 621 -18.04 -2.70 -13.74
C LEU A 621 -18.26 -4.02 -14.49
N TYR A 622 -18.18 -5.16 -13.82
CA TYR A 622 -18.50 -6.47 -14.38
C TYR A 622 -19.95 -6.54 -14.90
N GLN A 623 -20.93 -6.09 -14.11
CA GLN A 623 -22.33 -6.11 -14.51
C GLN A 623 -22.60 -5.21 -15.74
N LEU A 624 -21.98 -4.02 -15.79
CA LEU A 624 -22.05 -3.13 -16.94
C LEU A 624 -21.36 -3.73 -18.18
N THR A 625 -20.23 -4.40 -17.97
CA THR A 625 -19.50 -5.11 -19.04
C THR A 625 -20.36 -6.24 -19.61
N MET A 626 -21.02 -7.02 -18.77
CA MET A 626 -21.95 -8.07 -19.20
C MET A 626 -23.15 -7.50 -19.95
N PHE A 627 -23.75 -6.41 -19.46
CA PHE A 627 -24.84 -5.73 -20.16
C PHE A 627 -24.43 -5.29 -21.57
N GLY A 628 -23.26 -4.66 -21.70
CA GLY A 628 -22.71 -4.28 -23.01
C GLY A 628 -22.45 -5.48 -23.93
N TYR A 629 -21.90 -6.57 -23.39
CA TYR A 629 -21.57 -7.77 -24.16
C TYR A 629 -22.83 -8.53 -24.64
N PHE A 630 -23.85 -8.68 -23.79
CA PHE A 630 -25.15 -9.25 -24.20
C PHE A 630 -25.85 -8.39 -25.26
N GLY A 631 -25.74 -7.06 -25.16
CA GLY A 631 -26.24 -6.12 -26.15
C GLY A 631 -25.60 -6.32 -27.53
N ALA A 632 -24.28 -6.48 -27.59
CA ALA A 632 -23.56 -6.75 -28.84
C ALA A 632 -23.87 -8.12 -29.44
N LYS A 633 -24.20 -9.12 -28.62
CA LYS A 633 -24.70 -10.43 -29.06
C LYS A 633 -26.17 -10.38 -29.52
N LEU A 634 -26.80 -9.20 -29.56
CA LEU A 634 -28.19 -8.97 -29.98
C LEU A 634 -29.20 -9.84 -29.22
N PHE A 635 -28.96 -10.06 -27.92
CA PHE A 635 -29.84 -10.85 -27.08
C PHE A 635 -31.06 -10.04 -26.66
N HIS A 636 -32.27 -10.48 -27.06
CA HIS A 636 -33.52 -9.75 -26.78
C HIS A 636 -33.73 -9.48 -25.27
N TYR A 637 -33.28 -10.41 -24.42
CA TYR A 637 -33.48 -10.40 -22.97
C TYR A 637 -32.38 -9.63 -22.19
N THR A 638 -31.49 -8.91 -22.88
CA THR A 638 -30.44 -8.07 -22.26
C THR A 638 -30.95 -7.13 -21.16
N PRO A 639 -32.15 -6.49 -21.26
CA PRO A 639 -32.68 -5.63 -20.19
C PRO A 639 -32.80 -6.31 -18.82
N PHE A 640 -32.90 -7.64 -18.75
CA PHE A 640 -32.92 -8.36 -17.48
C PHE A 640 -31.59 -8.31 -16.72
N VAL A 641 -30.49 -7.82 -17.30
CA VAL A 641 -29.23 -7.60 -16.56
C VAL A 641 -29.24 -6.27 -15.80
N LEU A 642 -30.06 -5.29 -16.22
CA LEU A 642 -30.11 -3.93 -15.66
C LEU A 642 -30.47 -3.85 -14.16
N PRO A 643 -31.31 -4.74 -13.60
CA PRO A 643 -31.57 -4.77 -12.16
C PRO A 643 -30.32 -5.06 -11.30
N LEU A 644 -29.29 -5.74 -11.82
CA LEU A 644 -28.10 -6.12 -11.06
C LEU A 644 -27.26 -4.91 -10.61
N PRO A 645 -26.89 -3.95 -11.49
CA PRO A 645 -26.27 -2.70 -11.06
C PRO A 645 -27.09 -1.95 -10.01
N ILE A 646 -28.42 -1.89 -10.16
CA ILE A 646 -29.30 -1.23 -9.20
C ILE A 646 -29.22 -1.92 -7.84
N LEU A 647 -29.30 -3.25 -7.82
CA LEU A 647 -29.15 -4.04 -6.60
C LEU A 647 -27.77 -3.85 -5.96
N SER A 648 -26.69 -3.77 -6.75
CA SER A 648 -25.35 -3.43 -6.27
C SER A 648 -25.31 -2.08 -5.56
N PHE A 649 -25.95 -1.05 -6.13
CA PHE A 649 -26.02 0.28 -5.51
C PHE A 649 -26.86 0.27 -4.22
N VAL A 650 -28.00 -0.44 -4.21
CA VAL A 650 -28.81 -0.62 -3.00
C VAL A 650 -28.01 -1.33 -1.91
N PHE A 651 -27.33 -2.43 -2.25
CA PHE A 651 -26.45 -3.16 -1.32
C PHE A 651 -25.32 -2.27 -0.80
N ALA A 652 -24.66 -1.49 -1.66
CA ALA A 652 -23.63 -0.54 -1.26
C ALA A 652 -24.18 0.51 -0.28
N PHE A 653 -25.38 1.04 -0.54
CA PHE A 653 -26.05 2.00 0.33
C PHE A 653 -26.37 1.40 1.69
N VAL A 654 -26.94 0.19 1.74
CA VAL A 654 -27.25 -0.53 2.97
C VAL A 654 -25.98 -0.79 3.78
N CYS A 655 -24.93 -1.31 3.15
CA CYS A 655 -23.64 -1.54 3.81
C CYS A 655 -23.00 -0.25 4.32
N LYS A 656 -23.11 0.86 3.56
CA LYS A 656 -22.62 2.16 3.99
C LYS A 656 -23.38 2.65 5.23
N LYS A 657 -24.71 2.58 5.22
CA LYS A 657 -25.53 3.03 6.36
C LYS A 657 -25.33 2.15 7.60
N LYS A 658 -25.18 0.83 7.42
CA LYS A 658 -25.06 -0.11 8.53
C LYS A 658 -23.67 -0.15 9.17
N PHE A 659 -22.61 -0.22 8.35
CA PHE A 659 -21.28 -0.54 8.86
C PHE A 659 -20.28 0.62 8.76
N TYR A 660 -20.40 1.52 7.78
CA TYR A 660 -19.36 2.52 7.53
C TYR A 660 -19.14 3.46 8.72
N GLN A 661 -20.22 3.82 9.42
CA GLN A 661 -20.17 4.71 10.58
C GLN A 661 -19.27 4.15 11.69
N PHE A 662 -19.28 2.83 11.92
CA PHE A 662 -18.42 2.17 12.91
C PHE A 662 -16.91 2.24 12.56
N PHE A 663 -16.56 2.36 11.28
CA PHE A 663 -15.18 2.52 10.85
C PHE A 663 -14.72 3.98 10.84
N GLN A 664 -15.66 4.94 10.79
CA GLN A 664 -15.36 6.37 10.88
C GLN A 664 -15.25 6.85 12.33
N CYS A 665 -16.14 6.37 13.19
CA CYS A 665 -16.26 6.79 14.57
C CYS A 665 -16.03 5.60 15.50
N THR A 666 -15.18 5.75 16.51
CA THR A 666 -14.99 4.75 17.55
C THR A 666 -16.23 4.68 18.45
N ALA A 667 -16.72 3.47 18.74
CA ALA A 667 -17.88 3.30 19.62
C ALA A 667 -17.54 3.69 21.07
N LEU A 668 -18.44 4.42 21.75
CA LEU A 668 -18.26 4.82 23.14
C LEU A 668 -18.23 3.61 24.09
N GLU A 669 -19.01 2.57 23.79
CA GLU A 669 -19.02 1.31 24.53
C GLU A 669 -17.63 0.65 24.54
N ALA A 670 -16.99 0.56 23.37
CA ALA A 670 -15.63 0.05 23.26
C ALA A 670 -14.61 0.93 24.01
N ALA A 671 -14.80 2.25 24.01
CA ALA A 671 -13.93 3.19 24.75
C ALA A 671 -14.13 3.13 26.28
N ALA A 672 -15.30 2.68 26.75
CA ALA A 672 -15.63 2.56 28.16
C ALA A 672 -15.08 1.27 28.80
N HIS A 673 -14.80 0.24 28.01
CA HIS A 673 -14.30 -1.05 28.50
C HIS A 673 -13.02 -0.88 29.34
N GLU A 674 -12.92 -1.49 30.53
CA GLU A 674 -11.79 -1.23 31.44
C GLU A 674 -10.41 -1.60 30.87
N LEU A 675 -9.39 -0.85 31.28
CA LEU A 675 -7.98 -1.09 30.96
C LEU A 675 -7.34 -1.97 32.04
N LYS A 676 -6.33 -2.77 31.66
CA LYS A 676 -5.58 -3.60 32.63
C LYS A 676 -4.72 -2.77 33.57
N GLU A 677 -4.24 -1.62 33.10
CA GLU A 677 -3.29 -0.76 33.80
C GLU A 677 -3.81 0.67 33.84
N VAL A 678 -3.47 1.38 34.93
CA VAL A 678 -3.77 2.81 35.04
C VAL A 678 -2.86 3.56 34.05
N PRO A 679 -3.41 4.35 33.12
CA PRO A 679 -2.63 5.01 32.09
C PRO A 679 -1.73 6.08 32.71
N ASN A 680 -0.42 6.03 32.42
CA ASN A 680 0.48 7.13 32.72
C ASN A 680 0.33 8.22 31.63
N MET A 681 -0.37 9.29 31.98
CA MET A 681 -0.65 10.40 31.07
C MET A 681 0.60 11.16 30.62
N GLU A 682 1.71 11.12 31.37
CA GLU A 682 2.97 11.73 30.95
C GLU A 682 3.59 10.97 29.79
N ILE A 683 3.53 9.63 29.81
CA ILE A 683 4.00 8.78 28.71
C ILE A 683 3.14 9.02 27.46
N VAL A 684 1.82 9.11 27.64
CA VAL A 684 0.88 9.43 26.54
C VAL A 684 1.25 10.78 25.91
N PHE A 685 1.41 11.83 26.72
CA PHE A 685 1.81 13.15 26.25
C PHE A 685 3.18 13.12 25.55
N ALA A 686 4.17 12.44 26.16
CA ALA A 686 5.53 12.34 25.67
C ALA A 686 5.64 11.60 24.33
N SER A 687 4.70 10.69 24.02
CA SER A 687 4.66 9.91 22.78
C SER A 687 4.36 10.77 21.54
N PHE A 688 3.63 11.88 21.71
CA PHE A 688 3.30 12.81 20.62
C PHE A 688 4.32 13.94 20.48
N ILE A 689 5.37 13.99 21.30
CA ILE A 689 6.44 14.98 21.15
C ILE A 689 7.37 14.52 20.02
N PRO A 690 7.53 15.32 18.94
CA PRO A 690 8.50 15.01 17.89
C PRO A 690 9.91 14.82 18.49
N PRO A 691 10.70 13.84 18.03
CA PRO A 691 12.05 13.59 18.56
C PRO A 691 12.96 14.82 18.52
N CYS A 692 12.78 15.68 17.52
CA CYS A 692 13.52 16.94 17.38
C CYS A 692 13.17 18.00 18.44
N LEU A 693 12.07 17.85 19.16
CA LEU A 693 11.62 18.70 20.26
C LEU A 693 11.74 18.03 21.63
N ALA A 694 12.09 16.74 21.68
CA ALA A 694 12.33 16.05 22.94
C ALA A 694 13.65 16.52 23.57
N SER A 695 13.66 16.78 24.88
CA SER A 695 14.89 17.07 25.61
C SER A 695 15.79 15.83 25.64
N GLN A 696 17.08 15.96 25.30
CA GLN A 696 18.03 14.84 25.22
C GLN A 696 18.08 13.96 26.47
N LYS A 697 17.83 14.50 27.67
CA LYS A 697 17.75 13.72 28.92
C LYS A 697 16.69 12.60 28.92
N ALA A 698 15.65 12.69 28.10
CA ALA A 698 14.61 11.66 27.98
C ALA A 698 14.89 10.66 26.85
N GLY A 699 15.99 10.81 26.11
CA GLY A 699 16.33 9.99 24.94
C GLY A 699 17.02 8.68 25.29
N ASP A 700 17.88 8.70 26.31
CA ASP A 700 18.60 7.49 26.77
C ASP A 700 17.63 6.49 27.42
N ASP A 701 16.71 6.98 28.26
CA ASP A 701 15.65 6.15 28.86
C ASP A 701 14.68 5.57 27.81
N ARG A 702 14.43 6.28 26.69
CA ARG A 702 13.49 5.81 25.64
C ARG A 702 14.04 4.66 24.80
N TYR A 703 15.35 4.57 24.60
CA TYR A 703 15.96 3.45 23.87
C TYR A 703 16.09 2.21 24.76
N GLU A 704 16.37 2.40 26.05
CA GLU A 704 16.33 1.32 27.03
C GLU A 704 14.89 0.86 27.30
N ASP A 705 13.91 1.74 27.50
CA ASP A 705 12.52 1.35 27.77
C ASP A 705 11.79 0.77 26.56
N ALA A 706 12.09 1.19 25.32
CA ALA A 706 11.55 0.53 24.13
C ALA A 706 12.15 -0.88 23.93
N ALA A 707 13.39 -1.11 24.36
CA ALA A 707 14.01 -2.43 24.36
C ALA A 707 13.55 -3.30 25.55
N LEU A 708 13.37 -2.69 26.72
CA LEU A 708 12.98 -3.34 27.98
C LEU A 708 11.47 -3.62 28.06
N SER A 709 10.61 -2.78 27.48
CA SER A 709 9.17 -3.06 27.36
C SER A 709 8.87 -4.21 26.39
N HIS A 710 9.79 -4.51 25.46
CA HIS A 710 9.74 -5.71 24.64
C HIS A 710 10.38 -6.93 25.32
N ALA A 711 11.43 -6.75 26.12
CA ALA A 711 12.11 -7.85 26.85
C ALA A 711 11.38 -8.31 28.13
N SER A 712 10.61 -7.44 28.79
CA SER A 712 9.82 -7.79 29.98
C SER A 712 8.55 -8.60 29.67
N ARG A 713 8.17 -8.71 28.38
CA ARG A 713 6.97 -9.45 27.93
C ARG A 713 7.21 -10.97 27.76
N THR A 714 8.37 -11.49 28.16
CA THR A 714 8.70 -12.93 28.03
C THR A 714 8.91 -13.65 29.37
N ASN A 715 8.74 -12.98 30.51
CA ASN A 715 8.84 -13.63 31.83
C ASN A 715 7.59 -13.33 32.69
N VAL A 716 6.42 -13.83 32.28
CA VAL A 716 5.33 -14.28 33.17
C VAL A 716 4.61 -15.44 32.49
#